data_AF-A0A2A2RTA5-F1
#
_entry.id   AF-A0A2A2RTA5-F1
#
_cell.length_a   1.000
_cell.length_b   1.000
_cell.length_c   1.000
_cell.angle_alpha   90.00
_cell.angle_beta   90.00
_cell.angle_gamma   90.00
#
_symmetry.space_group_name_H-M   'P 1'
#
loop_
_entity.id
_entity.type
_entity.pdbx_description
1 polymer ?
#
loop_
_entity_poly.entity_id
_entity_poly.type
_entity_poly.pdbx_seq_one_letter_code
_entity_poly.pdbx_strand_id
1 'polypeptide(L)'
;MACKPSSAHRRLLSLLSALLSSLLSLHAAPPTVTTLDVRGLQIAHPTTLTLTGTDLLPNPRLLTTARIAKQSLKDGAKPDRITLDIELAPGTSPGLHNWWLVTDHGISAKGVLAADHLPQKPFADKVDALPVALHGVISGSQVREVTFPGKAGQELICEVEAQRLDGRLRPVLKLHGPGNTLLHWSQPQLALRGDTRLELKLPADGEYRLQLHDLQFAAPGNSNYFRLKLGQWTYADLAFPAMVQRGASAEVQLVGRAGESRTVSLPALGNAAAVPAPWADAKSASGPQAVVWLSDLPELVETRTGSSPQALPALPVAVNGRLSKAGESDAYTLTVTPETEVEIEVSADSLGSPIDAELELRDLKGARLALNDDFTNRPDPRLTYKVPKDVTNVVAVVRDVNANGGPRCLYRLQAKLKSTNAPAGFTLLALEDNLTLPAARTAVFKVEARRDGYDGPIELAFDALPAGVKLSGQTIPARATATLLTLASDAPLPPLITALHGRAKDRDVLARAESPQLGKFQPWLENDLALAGAPKPEVDFTIAWGKDAATNSIPLGGKLTLPTTCARPLGHDGPVRLTLLTSQARLFLNNAVDPARVLREEKAVLIEEDKKAQAAFDAIAPATNALAAAQKELAIAKDDPAKAAATKKVQAAETALDTARKAAAEATQKATNSAAFALIVPGELADLPHQLAFKAELLKRDRRTVTAVAYTPVRDFPVLNPLALKLAALAPVKLDAKTGASLDVVGQVERLNGAKGDVTVTLTGLPAGVTARATVAVKDGATEFKFPLKFPAGFKPGDFTGLKLSASGKPFAAATVKSRDTEFAVKVLAPEPPPVKQAEAKK
;
A
#
# COMPACT_ATOMS: atom_id res chain seq x y z
N MET A 1 -28.45 -19.15 71.96
CA MET A 1 -28.22 -20.35 71.13
C MET A 1 -28.74 -20.06 69.72
N ALA A 2 -27.84 -19.83 68.76
CA ALA A 2 -28.19 -19.84 67.34
C ALA A 2 -26.94 -20.30 66.59
N CYS A 3 -26.97 -21.54 66.10
CA CYS A 3 -25.83 -22.25 65.55
C CYS A 3 -25.56 -21.82 64.10
N LYS A 4 -24.29 -21.59 63.75
CA LYS A 4 -23.83 -21.22 62.40
C LYS A 4 -24.25 -22.25 61.33
N PRO A 5 -24.66 -21.84 60.13
CA PRO A 5 -24.76 -22.75 58.99
C PRO A 5 -23.38 -22.99 58.36
N SER A 6 -23.21 -24.23 57.89
CA SER A 6 -21.95 -24.88 57.49
C SER A 6 -21.44 -24.50 56.10
N SER A 7 -20.14 -24.74 55.89
CA SER A 7 -19.35 -24.49 54.67
C SER A 7 -19.83 -25.21 53.39
N ALA A 8 -20.84 -26.10 53.48
CA ALA A 8 -21.39 -26.86 52.36
C ALA A 8 -22.37 -26.05 51.49
N HIS A 9 -23.13 -25.11 52.06
CA HIS A 9 -24.10 -24.29 51.30
C HIS A 9 -23.43 -23.18 50.47
N ARG A 10 -22.23 -22.72 50.86
CA ARG A 10 -21.47 -21.76 50.03
C ARG A 10 -20.83 -22.40 48.80
N ARG A 11 -20.55 -23.71 48.81
CA ARG A 11 -20.03 -24.46 47.64
C ARG A 11 -21.11 -24.87 46.65
N LEU A 12 -22.37 -25.03 47.09
CA LEU A 12 -23.47 -25.45 46.23
C LEU A 12 -24.05 -24.31 45.36
N LEU A 13 -24.04 -23.06 45.85
CA LEU A 13 -24.41 -21.89 45.03
C LEU A 13 -23.32 -21.48 44.03
N SER A 14 -22.05 -21.87 44.25
CA SER A 14 -20.96 -21.57 43.30
C SER A 14 -20.91 -22.55 42.10
N LEU A 15 -21.49 -23.74 42.23
CA LEU A 15 -21.56 -24.75 41.16
C LEU A 15 -22.81 -24.60 40.27
N LEU A 16 -23.91 -24.01 40.79
CA LEU A 16 -25.14 -23.83 40.01
C LEU A 16 -25.11 -22.61 39.06
N SER A 17 -24.29 -21.58 39.36
CA SER A 17 -24.07 -20.44 38.45
C SER A 17 -23.12 -20.74 37.29
N ALA A 18 -22.44 -21.90 37.29
CA ALA A 18 -21.53 -22.31 36.22
C ALA A 18 -22.20 -23.17 35.11
N LEU A 19 -23.41 -23.72 35.35
CA LEU A 19 -24.05 -24.68 34.45
C LEU A 19 -25.22 -24.13 33.61
N LEU A 20 -25.64 -22.87 33.83
CA LEU A 20 -26.64 -22.18 33.01
C LEU A 20 -26.02 -21.07 32.15
N SER A 21 -24.75 -21.23 31.81
CA SER A 21 -24.00 -20.40 30.89
C SER A 21 -23.58 -21.24 29.69
N SER A 22 -24.54 -21.77 28.94
CA SER A 22 -24.33 -21.94 27.50
C SER A 22 -24.26 -20.54 26.89
N LEU A 23 -23.19 -19.82 27.25
CA LEU A 23 -22.79 -18.57 26.67
C LEU A 23 -22.68 -18.83 25.18
N LEU A 24 -23.42 -18.06 24.38
CA LEU A 24 -22.87 -17.67 23.10
C LEU A 24 -21.49 -17.08 23.42
N SER A 25 -20.42 -17.81 23.20
CA SER A 25 -19.07 -17.24 23.18
C SER A 25 -19.08 -16.23 22.04
N LEU A 26 -19.35 -14.96 22.38
CA LEU A 26 -19.05 -13.84 21.51
C LEU A 26 -17.57 -13.98 21.19
N HIS A 27 -17.26 -14.35 19.95
CA HIS A 27 -15.88 -14.41 19.51
C HIS A 27 -15.32 -13.00 19.52
N ALA A 28 -14.26 -12.81 20.29
CA ALA A 28 -13.46 -11.60 20.30
C ALA A 28 -12.82 -11.38 18.91
N ALA A 29 -13.32 -10.41 18.15
CA ALA A 29 -12.77 -9.99 16.86
C ALA A 29 -12.33 -8.52 16.91
N PRO A 30 -11.37 -8.09 16.06
CA PRO A 30 -11.05 -6.68 15.91
C PRO A 30 -12.29 -5.87 15.50
N PRO A 31 -12.45 -4.63 16.00
CA PRO A 31 -13.63 -3.82 15.75
C PRO A 31 -13.75 -3.46 14.27
N THR A 32 -14.95 -3.59 13.71
CA THR A 32 -15.25 -3.10 12.35
C THR A 32 -16.18 -1.92 12.45
N VAL A 33 -15.72 -0.74 12.04
CA VAL A 33 -16.55 0.47 11.99
C VAL A 33 -17.17 0.62 10.60
N THR A 34 -18.49 0.71 10.54
CA THR A 34 -19.23 0.93 9.29
C THR A 34 -19.63 2.38 9.11
N THR A 35 -19.98 3.08 10.20
CA THR A 35 -20.33 4.50 10.14
C THR A 35 -19.76 5.28 11.32
N LEU A 36 -19.47 6.55 11.03
CA LEU A 36 -19.12 7.60 11.97
C LEU A 36 -20.02 8.81 11.65
N ASP A 37 -20.75 9.32 12.64
CA ASP A 37 -21.73 10.40 12.46
C ASP A 37 -21.07 11.79 12.30
N VAL A 38 -20.02 12.04 13.07
CA VAL A 38 -19.29 13.31 13.13
C VAL A 38 -17.96 13.19 12.37
N ARG A 39 -17.70 14.16 11.48
CA ARG A 39 -16.54 14.14 10.56
C ARG A 39 -15.44 15.14 10.93
N GLY A 40 -15.58 15.81 12.06
CA GLY A 40 -14.56 16.68 12.60
C GLY A 40 -14.62 16.74 14.13
N LEU A 41 -13.49 16.99 14.76
CA LEU A 41 -13.37 17.17 16.21
C LEU A 41 -13.00 18.63 16.50
N GLN A 42 -13.65 19.22 17.51
CA GLN A 42 -13.33 20.59 17.92
C GLN A 42 -12.11 20.63 18.84
N ILE A 43 -11.13 21.47 18.52
CA ILE A 43 -9.92 21.64 19.33
C ILE A 43 -10.27 22.30 20.67
N ALA A 44 -9.74 21.75 21.76
CA ALA A 44 -9.94 22.21 23.14
C ALA A 44 -11.41 22.21 23.62
N HIS A 45 -12.30 21.50 22.93
CA HIS A 45 -13.71 21.38 23.30
C HIS A 45 -14.16 19.92 23.17
N PRO A 46 -15.07 19.46 24.04
CA PRO A 46 -15.61 18.11 23.93
C PRO A 46 -16.48 17.99 22.68
N THR A 47 -16.24 16.93 21.90
CA THR A 47 -17.05 16.51 20.76
C THR A 47 -17.59 15.11 21.03
N THR A 48 -18.91 14.94 20.94
CA THR A 48 -19.55 13.61 21.02
C THR A 48 -19.61 13.01 19.62
N LEU A 49 -19.12 11.78 19.47
CA LEU A 49 -19.22 11.02 18.23
C LEU A 49 -19.81 9.63 18.47
N THR A 50 -20.59 9.16 17.51
CA THR A 50 -21.20 7.83 17.49
C THR A 50 -20.56 6.98 16.40
N LEU A 51 -20.06 5.81 16.79
CA LEU A 51 -19.63 4.79 15.83
C LEU A 51 -20.65 3.66 15.80
N THR A 52 -20.96 3.16 14.61
CA THR A 52 -21.71 1.90 14.43
C THR A 52 -20.89 0.90 13.63
N GLY A 53 -21.16 -0.38 13.83
CA GLY A 53 -20.30 -1.43 13.31
C GLY A 53 -20.53 -2.78 13.96
N THR A 54 -19.48 -3.58 14.06
CA THR A 54 -19.45 -4.85 14.81
C THR A 54 -18.23 -4.88 15.73
N ASP A 55 -18.36 -5.63 16.82
CA ASP A 55 -17.26 -5.91 17.76
C ASP A 55 -16.64 -4.64 18.37
N LEU A 56 -17.47 -3.61 18.60
CA LEU A 56 -17.05 -2.30 19.11
C LEU A 56 -16.75 -2.30 20.63
N LEU A 57 -16.82 -3.46 21.28
CA LEU A 57 -16.58 -3.66 22.71
C LEU A 57 -15.64 -4.86 22.92
N PRO A 58 -14.94 -4.94 24.06
CA PRO A 58 -14.96 -4.04 25.22
C PRO A 58 -13.93 -2.89 25.13
N ASN A 59 -14.07 -1.93 26.04
CA ASN A 59 -13.13 -0.82 26.24
C ASN A 59 -12.73 -0.05 24.95
N PRO A 60 -13.70 0.38 24.13
CA PRO A 60 -13.42 1.13 22.91
C PRO A 60 -12.71 2.46 23.20
N ARG A 61 -11.72 2.77 22.37
CA ARG A 61 -10.94 4.02 22.42
C ARG A 61 -10.65 4.49 21.00
N LEU A 62 -10.69 5.79 20.79
CA LEU A 62 -10.23 6.39 19.55
C LEU A 62 -8.70 6.53 19.62
N LEU A 63 -8.02 5.98 18.62
CA LEU A 63 -6.60 6.22 18.33
C LEU A 63 -6.54 7.14 17.11
N THR A 64 -5.76 8.21 17.18
CA THR A 64 -5.70 9.20 16.09
C THR A 64 -4.39 9.98 16.14
N THR A 65 -3.98 10.53 15.00
CA THR A 65 -2.83 11.44 14.91
C THR A 65 -3.14 12.83 15.50
N ALA A 66 -4.41 13.17 15.71
CA ALA A 66 -4.81 14.34 16.50
C ALA A 66 -4.53 14.08 17.98
N ARG A 67 -3.99 15.05 18.71
CA ARG A 67 -3.67 14.84 20.13
C ARG A 67 -4.95 14.88 20.96
N ILE A 68 -5.34 13.74 21.51
CA ILE A 68 -6.46 13.64 22.46
C ILE A 68 -5.98 14.07 23.85
N ALA A 69 -6.69 15.02 24.49
CA ALA A 69 -6.50 15.36 25.89
C ALA A 69 -7.34 14.46 26.80
N LYS A 70 -8.59 14.17 26.40
CA LYS A 70 -9.50 13.33 27.15
C LYS A 70 -10.42 12.55 26.22
N GLN A 71 -10.73 11.32 26.58
CA GLN A 71 -11.78 10.54 25.95
C GLN A 71 -12.55 9.70 26.97
N SER A 72 -13.85 9.51 26.75
CA SER A 72 -14.68 8.64 27.59
C SER A 72 -15.81 7.99 26.80
N LEU A 73 -16.11 6.74 27.14
CA LEU A 73 -17.27 6.02 26.63
C LEU A 73 -18.53 6.46 27.40
N LYS A 74 -19.60 6.82 26.67
CA LYS A 74 -20.92 7.10 27.27
C LYS A 74 -21.65 5.81 27.64
N ASP A 75 -22.59 5.94 28.58
CA ASP A 75 -23.50 4.88 28.97
C ASP A 75 -24.33 4.36 27.78
N GLY A 76 -24.77 3.11 27.87
CA GLY A 76 -25.61 2.47 26.83
C GLY A 76 -24.84 1.96 25.62
N ALA A 77 -23.51 1.82 25.73
CA ALA A 77 -22.66 1.20 24.72
C ALA A 77 -23.10 -0.24 24.41
N LYS A 78 -23.14 -0.58 23.11
CA LYS A 78 -23.50 -1.90 22.59
C LYS A 78 -22.41 -2.42 21.65
N PRO A 79 -22.32 -3.74 21.42
CA PRO A 79 -21.33 -4.30 20.50
C PRO A 79 -21.42 -3.77 19.06
N ASP A 80 -22.57 -3.24 18.66
CA ASP A 80 -22.84 -2.70 17.32
C ASP A 80 -22.92 -1.16 17.27
N ARG A 81 -22.91 -0.49 18.42
CA ARG A 81 -23.03 0.97 18.51
C ARG A 81 -22.45 1.51 19.82
N ILE A 82 -21.52 2.44 19.70
CA ILE A 82 -20.89 3.12 20.84
C ILE A 82 -20.94 4.63 20.65
N THR A 83 -20.79 5.36 21.75
CA THR A 83 -20.71 6.83 21.75
C THR A 83 -19.56 7.28 22.62
N LEU A 84 -18.64 8.05 22.05
CA LEU A 84 -17.45 8.56 22.72
C LEU A 84 -17.56 10.09 22.84
N ASP A 85 -17.20 10.61 24.01
CA ASP A 85 -16.82 12.02 24.14
C ASP A 85 -15.32 12.13 23.98
N ILE A 86 -14.88 12.95 23.02
CA ILE A 86 -13.47 13.21 22.72
C ILE A 86 -13.19 14.70 22.89
N GLU A 87 -12.15 15.04 23.65
CA GLU A 87 -11.61 16.38 23.76
C GLU A 87 -10.18 16.38 23.24
N LEU A 88 -9.92 17.18 22.20
CA LEU A 88 -8.59 17.36 21.65
C LEU A 88 -7.78 18.35 22.50
N ALA A 89 -6.48 18.11 22.60
CA ALA A 89 -5.56 19.00 23.29
C ALA A 89 -5.50 20.39 22.61
N PRO A 90 -5.34 21.50 23.37
CA PRO A 90 -5.27 22.85 22.82
C PRO A 90 -4.15 23.11 21.79
N GLY A 91 -3.10 22.28 21.80
CA GLY A 91 -1.98 22.36 20.85
C GLY A 91 -2.10 21.40 19.66
N THR A 92 -3.27 20.79 19.43
CA THR A 92 -3.52 19.99 18.22
C THR A 92 -3.53 20.91 17.01
N SER A 93 -2.73 20.59 16.00
CA SER A 93 -2.75 21.32 14.73
C SER A 93 -4.08 21.12 14.01
N PRO A 94 -4.74 22.17 13.52
CA PRO A 94 -5.87 22.01 12.61
C PRO A 94 -5.44 21.28 11.34
N GLY A 95 -6.30 20.42 10.79
CA GLY A 95 -5.95 19.58 9.66
C GLY A 95 -6.85 18.36 9.52
N LEU A 96 -6.46 17.46 8.61
CA LEU A 96 -7.00 16.12 8.57
C LEU A 96 -6.10 15.20 9.38
N HIS A 97 -6.70 14.20 10.00
CA HIS A 97 -6.04 13.25 10.86
C HIS A 97 -6.56 11.85 10.58
N ASN A 98 -5.64 10.88 10.63
CA ASN A 98 -6.00 9.47 10.64
C ASN A 98 -6.66 9.13 11.97
N TRP A 99 -7.62 8.21 11.95
CA TRP A 99 -8.19 7.60 13.15
C TRP A 99 -8.43 6.10 12.96
N TRP A 100 -8.41 5.39 14.09
CA TRP A 100 -8.76 3.99 14.22
C TRP A 100 -9.57 3.81 15.50
N LEU A 101 -10.47 2.84 15.52
CA LEU A 101 -11.09 2.37 16.76
C LEU A 101 -10.29 1.19 17.30
N VAL A 102 -9.93 1.27 18.58
CA VAL A 102 -9.23 0.20 19.31
C VAL A 102 -10.16 -0.35 20.39
N THR A 103 -10.26 -1.67 20.48
CA THR A 103 -10.85 -2.39 21.62
C THR A 103 -9.78 -3.29 22.22
N ASP A 104 -10.10 -3.98 23.32
CA ASP A 104 -9.18 -5.00 23.85
C ASP A 104 -8.96 -6.17 22.86
N HIS A 105 -9.75 -6.26 21.78
CA HIS A 105 -9.69 -7.34 20.79
C HIS A 105 -8.96 -6.95 19.50
N GLY A 106 -8.48 -5.72 19.38
CA GLY A 106 -7.67 -5.27 18.25
C GLY A 106 -8.02 -3.88 17.76
N ILE A 107 -7.74 -3.64 16.48
CA ILE A 107 -7.86 -2.33 15.84
C ILE A 107 -8.64 -2.41 14.53
N SER A 108 -9.48 -1.40 14.27
CA SER A 108 -10.26 -1.28 13.04
C SER A 108 -9.40 -0.91 11.83
N ALA A 109 -10.01 -0.91 10.65
CA ALA A 109 -9.45 -0.19 9.51
C ALA A 109 -9.32 1.31 9.80
N LYS A 110 -8.41 1.97 9.08
CA LYS A 110 -8.18 3.41 9.14
C LYS A 110 -9.38 4.20 8.61
N GLY A 111 -9.66 5.34 9.22
CA GLY A 111 -10.51 6.39 8.68
C GLY A 111 -9.86 7.77 8.81
N VAL A 112 -10.54 8.79 8.29
CA VAL A 112 -10.10 10.19 8.31
C VAL A 112 -11.14 11.05 8.99
N LEU A 113 -10.68 12.03 9.76
CA LEU A 113 -11.50 13.11 10.33
C LEU A 113 -10.76 14.45 10.25
N ALA A 114 -11.50 15.55 10.35
CA ALA A 114 -10.93 16.88 10.51
C ALA A 114 -10.70 17.22 11.99
N ALA A 115 -9.74 18.09 12.27
CA ALA A 115 -9.60 18.81 13.54
C ALA A 115 -9.51 20.30 13.26
N ASP A 116 -10.33 21.11 13.94
CA ASP A 116 -10.27 22.58 13.88
C ASP A 116 -11.05 23.21 15.05
N HIS A 117 -11.12 24.54 15.10
CA HIS A 117 -11.83 25.26 16.16
C HIS A 117 -13.33 25.47 15.88
N LEU A 118 -13.86 24.95 14.77
CA LEU A 118 -15.27 25.15 14.43
C LEU A 118 -16.19 24.35 15.37
N PRO A 119 -17.34 24.89 15.79
CA PRO A 119 -18.39 24.10 16.43
C PRO A 119 -18.85 22.97 15.50
N GLN A 120 -18.76 21.72 15.96
CA GLN A 120 -19.16 20.53 15.21
C GLN A 120 -20.60 20.14 15.59
N LYS A 121 -21.51 20.03 14.60
CA LYS A 121 -22.94 19.73 14.83
C LYS A 121 -23.48 18.76 13.79
N PRO A 122 -24.46 17.90 14.14
CA PRO A 122 -25.27 17.21 13.13
C PRO A 122 -25.91 18.22 12.17
N PHE A 123 -26.15 17.83 10.93
CA PHE A 123 -26.85 18.65 9.96
C PHE A 123 -28.24 19.03 10.48
N ALA A 124 -28.61 20.29 10.31
CA ALA A 124 -29.91 20.84 10.67
C ALA A 124 -30.35 21.82 9.58
N ASP A 125 -31.66 21.96 9.40
CA ASP A 125 -32.25 22.82 8.37
C ASP A 125 -32.09 24.32 8.69
N LYS A 126 -31.65 24.66 9.91
CA LYS A 126 -31.37 26.03 10.36
C LYS A 126 -30.18 26.06 11.32
N VAL A 127 -29.34 27.09 11.18
CA VAL A 127 -28.27 27.42 12.14
C VAL A 127 -28.32 28.87 12.56
N ASP A 128 -28.22 29.13 13.86
CA ASP A 128 -28.38 30.49 14.42
C ASP A 128 -27.06 31.26 14.54
N ALA A 129 -25.92 30.56 14.47
CA ALA A 129 -24.60 31.14 14.68
C ALA A 129 -23.57 30.57 13.70
N LEU A 130 -22.70 31.45 13.21
CA LEU A 130 -21.53 31.14 12.38
C LEU A 130 -20.25 31.59 13.12
N PRO A 131 -19.11 30.90 12.93
CA PRO A 131 -18.94 29.76 12.04
C PRO A 131 -19.41 28.43 12.65
N VAL A 132 -19.71 27.45 11.80
CA VAL A 132 -20.17 26.10 12.20
C VAL A 132 -19.78 25.05 11.16
N ALA A 133 -19.53 23.82 11.61
CA ALA A 133 -19.37 22.64 10.76
C ALA A 133 -20.53 21.66 10.99
N LEU A 134 -21.26 21.35 9.92
CA LEU A 134 -22.42 20.47 9.89
C LEU A 134 -22.08 19.11 9.27
N HIS A 135 -22.51 18.02 9.91
CA HIS A 135 -22.23 16.66 9.46
C HIS A 135 -23.49 15.92 9.01
N GLY A 136 -23.41 15.24 7.88
CA GLY A 136 -24.55 14.47 7.39
C GLY A 136 -24.21 13.53 6.25
N VAL A 137 -25.26 12.96 5.66
CA VAL A 137 -25.20 12.09 4.49
C VAL A 137 -26.21 12.54 3.43
N ILE A 138 -25.90 12.26 2.16
CA ILE A 138 -26.79 12.47 1.01
C ILE A 138 -26.97 11.14 0.29
N SER A 139 -28.20 10.75 -0.04
CA SER A 139 -28.47 9.52 -0.80
C SER A 139 -29.29 9.80 -2.06
N GLY A 140 -28.89 9.21 -3.19
CA GLY A 140 -29.61 9.35 -4.46
C GLY A 140 -29.74 10.81 -4.89
N SER A 141 -30.98 11.24 -5.16
CA SER A 141 -31.32 12.58 -5.63
C SER A 141 -31.58 13.61 -4.54
N GLN A 142 -31.28 13.26 -3.29
CA GLN A 142 -31.55 14.12 -2.14
C GLN A 142 -30.82 15.47 -2.24
N VAL A 143 -31.56 16.53 -1.91
CA VAL A 143 -31.04 17.89 -1.70
C VAL A 143 -31.15 18.20 -0.21
N ARG A 144 -30.05 18.67 0.38
CA ARG A 144 -30.00 19.20 1.75
C ARG A 144 -30.06 20.72 1.68
N GLU A 145 -30.80 21.33 2.59
CA GLU A 145 -30.95 22.77 2.66
C GLU A 145 -30.75 23.23 4.10
N VAL A 146 -30.01 24.32 4.29
CA VAL A 146 -29.80 24.95 5.60
C VAL A 146 -29.98 26.45 5.49
N THR A 147 -30.72 27.05 6.42
CA THR A 147 -30.87 28.49 6.55
C THR A 147 -30.02 29.07 7.66
N PHE A 148 -29.56 30.31 7.49
CA PHE A 148 -28.76 31.02 8.49
C PHE A 148 -28.90 32.55 8.35
N PRO A 149 -28.75 33.31 9.45
CA PRO A 149 -28.75 34.76 9.39
C PRO A 149 -27.42 35.28 8.80
N GLY A 150 -27.51 36.32 7.96
CA GLY A 150 -26.35 37.02 7.41
C GLY A 150 -26.52 38.54 7.45
N LYS A 151 -25.40 39.27 7.50
CA LYS A 151 -25.36 40.73 7.46
C LYS A 151 -24.70 41.24 6.18
N ALA A 152 -25.15 42.38 5.68
CA ALA A 152 -24.54 43.08 4.56
C ALA A 152 -23.04 43.32 4.82
N GLY A 153 -22.20 43.02 3.83
CA GLY A 153 -20.75 43.13 3.91
C GLY A 153 -20.04 42.01 4.68
N GLN A 154 -20.78 41.11 5.36
CA GLN A 154 -20.20 39.94 6.02
C GLN A 154 -19.53 39.04 4.98
N GLU A 155 -18.26 38.71 5.19
CA GLU A 155 -17.58 37.70 4.39
C GLU A 155 -18.08 36.31 4.80
N LEU A 156 -18.38 35.48 3.81
CA LEU A 156 -18.88 34.13 4.02
C LEU A 156 -18.11 33.15 3.17
N ILE A 157 -17.69 32.07 3.80
CA ILE A 157 -17.13 30.87 3.17
C ILE A 157 -18.15 29.74 3.42
N CYS A 158 -18.52 29.06 2.34
CA CYS A 158 -19.24 27.79 2.41
C CYS A 158 -18.40 26.72 1.72
N GLU A 159 -18.03 25.67 2.46
CA GLU A 159 -17.16 24.62 1.95
C GLU A 159 -17.68 23.25 2.34
N VAL A 160 -17.58 22.28 1.43
CA VAL A 160 -17.85 20.88 1.72
C VAL A 160 -16.53 20.11 1.70
N GLU A 161 -16.29 19.37 2.78
CA GLU A 161 -15.30 18.30 2.83
C GLU A 161 -16.05 16.97 2.70
N ALA A 162 -15.83 16.25 1.61
CA ALA A 162 -16.37 14.91 1.41
C ALA A 162 -15.27 13.99 0.86
N GLN A 163 -14.77 14.24 -0.34
CA GLN A 163 -13.72 13.41 -0.96
C GLN A 163 -12.39 13.52 -0.21
N ARG A 164 -12.07 14.69 0.35
CA ARG A 164 -10.91 14.86 1.24
C ARG A 164 -11.02 14.08 2.56
N LEU A 165 -12.22 13.57 2.89
CA LEU A 165 -12.47 12.71 4.04
C LEU A 165 -12.74 11.25 3.63
N ASP A 166 -12.31 10.83 2.44
CA ASP A 166 -12.57 9.51 1.82
C ASP A 166 -14.05 9.23 1.48
N GLY A 167 -14.88 10.28 1.41
CA GLY A 167 -16.24 10.22 0.89
C GLY A 167 -16.30 10.12 -0.64
N ARG A 168 -17.47 9.77 -1.17
CA ARG A 168 -17.74 9.63 -2.61
C ARG A 168 -18.74 10.65 -3.18
N LEU A 169 -19.18 11.60 -2.35
CA LEU A 169 -20.05 12.68 -2.78
C LEU A 169 -19.31 13.60 -3.76
N ARG A 170 -19.97 14.03 -4.83
CA ARG A 170 -19.50 15.12 -5.70
C ARG A 170 -20.33 16.36 -5.42
N PRO A 171 -19.96 17.15 -4.40
CA PRO A 171 -20.83 18.19 -3.85
C PRO A 171 -21.00 19.37 -4.80
N VAL A 172 -22.25 19.83 -4.92
CA VAL A 172 -22.62 21.11 -5.52
C VAL A 172 -23.27 21.98 -4.46
N LEU A 173 -22.83 23.23 -4.36
CA LEU A 173 -23.39 24.25 -3.47
C LEU A 173 -24.16 25.29 -4.27
N LYS A 174 -25.33 25.72 -3.76
CA LYS A 174 -26.08 26.89 -4.26
C LYS A 174 -26.49 27.77 -3.09
N LEU A 175 -26.01 29.01 -3.08
CA LEU A 175 -26.31 30.00 -2.05
C LEU A 175 -27.37 30.97 -2.56
N HIS A 176 -28.50 31.00 -1.86
CA HIS A 176 -29.59 31.93 -2.09
C HIS A 176 -29.61 32.99 -0.97
N GLY A 177 -29.86 34.24 -1.36
CA GLY A 177 -30.06 35.36 -0.45
C GLY A 177 -31.53 35.58 -0.09
N PRO A 178 -31.83 36.69 0.64
CA PRO A 178 -33.19 37.10 0.94
C PRO A 178 -34.07 37.18 -0.31
N GLY A 179 -35.32 36.73 -0.23
CA GLY A 179 -36.21 36.66 -1.39
C GLY A 179 -35.90 35.51 -2.38
N ASN A 180 -35.06 34.55 -1.97
CA ASN A 180 -34.69 33.35 -2.73
C ASN A 180 -33.86 33.61 -4.00
N THR A 181 -33.23 34.78 -4.11
CA THR A 181 -32.33 35.10 -5.22
C THR A 181 -31.06 34.25 -5.15
N LEU A 182 -30.72 33.54 -6.23
CA LEU A 182 -29.44 32.82 -6.31
C LEU A 182 -28.28 33.82 -6.38
N LEU A 183 -27.40 33.80 -5.40
CA LEU A 183 -26.25 34.70 -5.32
C LEU A 183 -24.99 34.08 -5.89
N HIS A 184 -24.74 32.80 -5.59
CA HIS A 184 -23.57 32.08 -6.06
C HIS A 184 -23.86 30.57 -6.07
N TRP A 185 -23.15 29.84 -6.92
CA TRP A 185 -23.12 28.38 -6.87
C TRP A 185 -21.71 27.87 -7.17
N SER A 186 -21.37 26.66 -6.74
CA SER A 186 -20.07 26.05 -7.00
C SER A 186 -20.19 24.54 -7.17
N GLN A 187 -19.49 24.01 -8.16
CA GLN A 187 -19.38 22.59 -8.48
C GLN A 187 -18.08 21.99 -7.89
N PRO A 188 -17.88 20.67 -7.97
CA PRO A 188 -16.59 20.04 -7.68
C PRO A 188 -15.42 20.77 -8.35
N GLN A 189 -14.42 21.18 -7.56
CA GLN A 189 -13.24 21.90 -8.02
C GLN A 189 -12.02 20.97 -8.01
N LEU A 190 -11.19 21.01 -9.06
CA LEU A 190 -9.97 20.21 -9.12
C LEU A 190 -8.96 20.61 -8.02
N ALA A 191 -8.87 21.91 -7.71
CA ALA A 191 -8.00 22.42 -6.64
C ALA A 191 -8.41 21.92 -5.24
N LEU A 192 -9.68 21.54 -5.06
CA LEU A 192 -10.19 20.89 -3.84
C LEU A 192 -10.48 19.39 -4.08
N ARG A 193 -10.03 18.88 -5.23
CA ARG A 193 -10.09 17.49 -5.69
C ARG A 193 -11.45 16.85 -5.50
N GLY A 194 -12.41 17.48 -6.16
CA GLY A 194 -13.77 16.98 -6.24
C GLY A 194 -14.67 17.53 -5.14
N ASP A 195 -14.13 18.14 -4.10
CA ASP A 195 -14.90 18.95 -3.14
C ASP A 195 -15.19 20.35 -3.71
N THR A 196 -15.96 21.16 -2.97
CA THR A 196 -16.40 22.48 -3.43
C THR A 196 -16.33 23.53 -2.32
N ARG A 197 -15.97 24.76 -2.70
CA ARG A 197 -15.96 25.96 -1.87
C ARG A 197 -16.52 27.13 -2.66
N LEU A 198 -17.33 27.97 -2.01
CA LEU A 198 -17.69 29.30 -2.50
C LEU A 198 -17.37 30.36 -1.45
N GLU A 199 -17.03 31.56 -1.91
CA GLU A 199 -16.65 32.71 -1.09
C GLU A 199 -17.30 33.97 -1.65
N LEU A 200 -17.91 34.77 -0.79
CA LEU A 200 -18.53 36.03 -1.18
C LEU A 200 -18.72 36.98 0.02
N LYS A 201 -18.89 38.26 -0.29
CA LYS A 201 -19.45 39.24 0.65
C LYS A 201 -20.97 39.23 0.49
N LEU A 202 -21.67 39.08 1.60
CA LEU A 202 -23.13 39.06 1.62
C LEU A 202 -23.69 40.44 1.23
N PRO A 203 -24.63 40.54 0.27
CA PRO A 203 -25.07 41.83 -0.27
C PRO A 203 -26.07 42.58 0.63
N ALA A 204 -26.78 41.87 1.52
CA ALA A 204 -27.85 42.44 2.34
C ALA A 204 -27.98 41.75 3.70
N ASP A 205 -28.65 42.40 4.65
CA ASP A 205 -29.10 41.74 5.88
C ASP A 205 -30.27 40.79 5.56
N GLY A 206 -30.31 39.64 6.23
CA GLY A 206 -31.48 38.76 6.18
C GLY A 206 -31.17 37.27 6.34
N GLU A 207 -32.15 36.44 6.03
CA GLU A 207 -31.99 34.99 6.01
C GLU A 207 -31.43 34.52 4.67
N TYR A 208 -30.39 33.70 4.74
CA TYR A 208 -29.73 33.07 3.62
C TYR A 208 -30.01 31.58 3.64
N ARG A 209 -29.92 30.94 2.47
CA ARG A 209 -30.28 29.54 2.28
C ARG A 209 -29.25 28.86 1.39
N LEU A 210 -28.58 27.85 1.93
CA LEU A 210 -27.59 27.07 1.19
C LEU A 210 -28.14 25.69 0.87
N GLN A 211 -28.13 25.34 -0.41
CA GLN A 211 -28.47 24.01 -0.89
C GLN A 211 -27.19 23.21 -1.18
N LEU A 212 -27.22 21.93 -0.82
CA LEU A 212 -26.18 20.94 -1.10
C LEU A 212 -26.80 19.70 -1.75
N HIS A 213 -26.23 19.27 -2.87
CA HIS A 213 -26.62 18.03 -3.56
C HIS A 213 -25.43 17.38 -4.28
N ASP A 214 -25.59 16.13 -4.74
CA ASP A 214 -24.62 15.48 -5.63
C ASP A 214 -24.70 16.07 -7.05
N LEU A 215 -23.56 16.16 -7.73
CA LEU A 215 -23.43 16.69 -9.09
C LEU A 215 -24.40 16.08 -10.10
N GLN A 216 -24.68 14.77 -9.99
CA GLN A 216 -25.61 14.07 -10.88
C GLN A 216 -26.91 13.68 -10.20
N PHE A 217 -27.18 14.17 -8.98
CA PHE A 217 -28.31 13.74 -8.16
C PHE A 217 -28.36 12.21 -7.98
N ALA A 218 -27.18 11.58 -7.90
CA ALA A 218 -27.02 10.13 -7.87
C ALA A 218 -25.99 9.71 -6.82
N ALA A 219 -26.09 10.27 -5.62
CA ALA A 219 -25.14 10.02 -4.55
C ALA A 219 -25.14 8.51 -4.16
N PRO A 220 -23.99 7.80 -4.16
CA PRO A 220 -23.91 6.36 -3.88
C PRO A 220 -24.13 5.95 -2.39
N GLY A 221 -25.13 5.12 -2.08
CA GLY A 221 -25.67 4.97 -0.71
C GLY A 221 -24.72 4.79 0.49
N ASN A 222 -23.58 4.11 0.35
CA ASN A 222 -22.75 3.69 1.51
C ASN A 222 -21.48 4.52 1.76
N SER A 223 -21.27 5.67 1.10
CA SER A 223 -20.06 6.50 1.32
C SER A 223 -20.23 8.01 1.03
N ASN A 224 -21.43 8.57 1.22
CA ASN A 224 -21.73 9.98 0.88
C ASN A 224 -21.87 10.89 2.10
N TYR A 225 -21.05 10.64 3.11
CA TYR A 225 -20.98 11.57 4.22
C TYR A 225 -20.32 12.87 3.76
N PHE A 226 -20.63 13.96 4.45
CA PHE A 226 -20.06 15.27 4.21
C PHE A 226 -19.83 16.00 5.53
N ARG A 227 -18.92 16.98 5.47
CA ARG A 227 -18.74 18.03 6.46
C ARG A 227 -18.92 19.38 5.77
N LEU A 228 -20.02 20.06 6.05
CA LEU A 228 -20.38 21.37 5.48
C LEU A 228 -19.98 22.47 6.47
N LYS A 229 -19.01 23.30 6.10
CA LYS A 229 -18.56 24.45 6.88
C LYS A 229 -19.23 25.72 6.40
N LEU A 230 -19.73 26.53 7.32
CA LEU A 230 -20.37 27.83 7.07
C LEU A 230 -19.75 28.88 7.99
N GLY A 231 -19.33 30.03 7.45
CA GLY A 231 -18.80 31.15 8.25
C GLY A 231 -17.47 31.68 7.72
N GLN A 232 -16.54 31.99 8.64
CA GLN A 232 -15.21 32.49 8.30
C GLN A 232 -14.13 31.69 9.02
N TRP A 233 -13.06 31.36 8.30
CA TRP A 233 -11.85 30.73 8.80
C TRP A 233 -10.69 31.03 7.84
N THR A 234 -9.47 30.79 8.28
CA THR A 234 -8.27 30.83 7.44
C THR A 234 -8.02 29.44 6.84
N TYR A 235 -7.63 29.38 5.57
CA TYR A 235 -7.22 28.15 4.91
C TYR A 235 -5.98 28.42 4.04
N ALA A 236 -5.20 27.38 3.76
CA ALA A 236 -4.05 27.42 2.88
C ALA A 236 -4.04 26.14 2.07
N ASP A 237 -4.40 26.23 0.79
CA ASP A 237 -4.47 25.04 -0.06
C ASP A 237 -3.11 24.74 -0.72
N LEU A 238 -2.26 25.77 -0.87
CA LEU A 238 -0.94 25.69 -1.49
C LEU A 238 0.11 26.41 -0.65
N ALA A 239 1.38 26.13 -0.93
CA ALA A 239 2.54 26.77 -0.34
C ALA A 239 3.49 27.24 -1.44
N PHE A 240 4.15 28.39 -1.24
CA PHE A 240 5.14 28.93 -2.16
C PHE A 240 6.41 29.39 -1.41
N PRO A 241 7.61 28.89 -1.73
CA PRO A 241 7.89 27.85 -2.72
C PRO A 241 7.17 26.53 -2.40
N ALA A 242 6.76 25.81 -3.44
CA ALA A 242 6.03 24.54 -3.31
C ALA A 242 6.98 23.38 -2.94
N MET A 243 8.26 23.53 -3.26
CA MET A 243 9.31 22.59 -2.92
C MET A 243 10.52 23.32 -2.35
N VAL A 244 11.12 22.77 -1.31
CA VAL A 244 12.31 23.33 -0.65
C VAL A 244 13.43 22.30 -0.62
N GLN A 245 14.67 22.78 -0.58
CA GLN A 245 15.83 21.91 -0.51
C GLN A 245 15.88 21.18 0.84
N ARG A 246 16.09 19.86 0.82
CA ARG A 246 16.22 19.01 2.00
C ARG A 246 17.38 19.49 2.88
N GLY A 247 17.18 19.48 4.19
CA GLY A 247 18.15 19.97 5.17
C GLY A 247 18.28 21.50 5.27
N ALA A 248 17.64 22.27 4.38
CA ALA A 248 17.60 23.72 4.48
C ALA A 248 16.40 24.20 5.31
N SER A 249 16.56 25.32 6.01
CA SER A 249 15.43 26.10 6.53
C SER A 249 14.90 27.00 5.42
N ALA A 250 13.59 27.25 5.40
CA ALA A 250 12.96 28.03 4.34
C ALA A 250 11.79 28.88 4.85
N GLU A 251 11.60 30.05 4.28
CA GLU A 251 10.39 30.85 4.44
C GLU A 251 9.38 30.45 3.37
N VAL A 252 8.16 30.15 3.78
CA VAL A 252 7.09 29.66 2.91
C VAL A 252 5.87 30.54 3.05
N GLN A 253 5.41 31.07 1.92
CA GLN A 253 4.14 31.77 1.80
C GLN A 253 2.99 30.76 1.71
N LEU A 254 2.06 30.81 2.66
CA LEU A 254 0.79 30.10 2.58
C LEU A 254 -0.11 30.79 1.54
N VAL A 255 -0.58 30.01 0.57
CA VAL A 255 -1.44 30.45 -0.52
C VAL A 255 -2.82 29.83 -0.32
N GLY A 256 -3.80 30.67 0.00
CA GLY A 256 -5.16 30.23 0.29
C GLY A 256 -6.16 31.31 -0.05
N ARG A 257 -6.78 31.87 0.99
CA ARG A 257 -7.83 32.90 0.88
C ARG A 257 -7.37 34.09 0.06
N ALA A 258 -8.21 34.51 -0.88
CA ALA A 258 -7.87 35.59 -1.81
C ALA A 258 -7.51 36.88 -1.03
N GLY A 259 -6.36 37.46 -1.37
CA GLY A 259 -5.84 38.67 -0.72
C GLY A 259 -5.12 38.47 0.61
N GLU A 260 -5.07 37.24 1.15
CA GLU A 260 -4.26 36.91 2.32
C GLU A 260 -2.93 36.27 1.90
N SER A 261 -1.83 36.80 2.44
CA SER A 261 -0.50 36.21 2.31
C SER A 261 0.11 36.14 3.71
N ARG A 262 0.47 34.93 4.15
CA ARG A 262 1.15 34.72 5.42
C ARG A 262 2.40 33.90 5.17
N THR A 263 3.52 34.34 5.73
CA THR A 263 4.78 33.61 5.63
C THR A 263 5.02 32.83 6.92
N VAL A 264 5.53 31.61 6.79
CA VAL A 264 5.90 30.75 7.90
C VAL A 264 7.29 30.19 7.70
N SER A 265 8.02 30.01 8.79
CA SER A 265 9.35 29.40 8.77
C SER A 265 9.24 27.88 8.87
N LEU A 266 9.91 27.18 7.96
CA LEU A 266 10.19 25.76 8.06
C LEU A 266 11.60 25.56 8.62
N PRO A 267 11.78 24.70 9.64
CA PRO A 267 13.11 24.37 10.16
C PRO A 267 13.91 23.57 9.13
N ALA A 268 15.17 23.24 9.42
CA ALA A 268 15.92 22.26 8.63
C ALA A 268 15.22 20.89 8.70
N LEU A 269 14.68 20.42 7.58
CA LEU A 269 13.86 19.21 7.52
C LEU A 269 14.69 17.98 7.13
N GLY A 270 14.37 16.84 7.77
CA GLY A 270 15.05 15.56 7.57
C GLY A 270 14.65 14.82 6.29
N ASN A 271 14.43 13.51 6.38
CA ASN A 271 14.32 12.61 5.22
C ASN A 271 12.90 12.42 4.64
N ALA A 272 11.92 13.22 5.06
CA ALA A 272 10.54 13.14 4.56
C ALA A 272 10.43 13.52 3.07
N ALA A 273 9.46 12.97 2.33
CA ALA A 273 9.20 13.41 0.95
C ALA A 273 8.50 14.78 0.90
N ALA A 274 7.67 15.06 1.91
CA ALA A 274 6.96 16.31 2.08
C ALA A 274 6.64 16.53 3.55
N VAL A 275 6.36 17.77 3.93
CA VAL A 275 5.96 18.16 5.28
C VAL A 275 4.72 19.06 5.24
N PRO A 276 3.94 19.10 6.33
CA PRO A 276 2.89 20.11 6.48
C PRO A 276 3.51 21.48 6.70
N ALA A 277 3.06 22.48 5.93
CA ALA A 277 3.31 23.88 6.28
C ALA A 277 2.58 24.22 7.59
N PRO A 278 3.26 24.82 8.59
CA PRO A 278 2.61 25.23 9.82
C PRO A 278 1.59 26.33 9.55
N TRP A 279 0.53 26.38 10.36
CA TRP A 279 -0.43 27.47 10.29
C TRP A 279 0.16 28.77 10.82
N ALA A 280 -0.08 29.87 10.13
CA ALA A 280 0.28 31.20 10.64
C ALA A 280 -0.61 31.63 11.83
N ASP A 281 -1.90 31.24 11.82
CA ASP A 281 -2.77 31.29 13.00
C ASP A 281 -3.61 30.00 13.05
N ALA A 282 -3.26 29.11 13.98
CA ALA A 282 -3.97 27.85 14.14
C ALA A 282 -5.39 28.04 14.71
N LYS A 283 -5.67 29.13 15.46
CA LYS A 283 -6.95 29.30 16.15
C LYS A 283 -8.11 29.58 15.20
N SER A 284 -7.83 30.18 14.05
CA SER A 284 -8.81 30.47 13.01
C SER A 284 -8.74 29.52 11.83
N ALA A 285 -7.85 28.51 11.84
CA ALA A 285 -7.59 27.67 10.69
C ALA A 285 -8.54 26.46 10.59
N SER A 286 -8.91 26.10 9.35
CA SER A 286 -9.66 24.88 9.04
C SER A 286 -9.34 24.40 7.62
N GLY A 287 -9.38 23.08 7.43
CA GLY A 287 -9.03 22.41 6.18
C GLY A 287 -7.63 21.76 6.23
N PRO A 288 -7.18 21.16 5.11
CA PRO A 288 -5.86 20.54 5.05
C PRO A 288 -4.75 21.58 5.21
N GLN A 289 -3.64 21.18 5.83
CA GLN A 289 -2.38 21.93 5.79
C GLN A 289 -1.78 21.86 4.39
N ALA A 290 -1.31 22.99 3.89
CA ALA A 290 -0.58 23.07 2.63
C ALA A 290 0.66 22.16 2.65
N VAL A 291 0.95 21.52 1.53
CA VAL A 291 2.09 20.61 1.37
C VAL A 291 3.31 21.41 0.94
N VAL A 292 4.44 21.16 1.60
CA VAL A 292 5.76 21.58 1.12
C VAL A 292 6.58 20.34 0.82
N TRP A 293 6.93 20.17 -0.45
CA TRP A 293 7.72 19.03 -0.90
C TRP A 293 9.21 19.24 -0.63
N LEU A 294 9.97 18.16 -0.45
CA LEU A 294 11.41 18.21 -0.22
C LEU A 294 12.19 17.61 -1.38
N SER A 295 13.27 18.28 -1.76
CA SER A 295 14.12 17.93 -2.91
C SER A 295 15.59 17.93 -2.54
N ASP A 296 16.38 17.09 -3.19
CA ASP A 296 17.84 17.08 -3.03
C ASP A 296 18.52 18.08 -3.99
N LEU A 297 17.75 18.77 -4.86
CA LEU A 297 18.28 19.78 -5.77
C LEU A 297 18.41 21.15 -5.09
N PRO A 298 19.32 22.02 -5.57
CA PRO A 298 19.24 23.45 -5.30
C PRO A 298 17.88 24.00 -5.75
N GLU A 299 17.07 24.48 -4.80
CA GLU A 299 15.76 25.08 -5.05
C GLU A 299 15.87 26.60 -5.03
N LEU A 300 15.63 27.23 -6.19
CA LEU A 300 15.54 28.67 -6.33
C LEU A 300 14.07 29.12 -6.30
N VAL A 301 13.88 30.41 -6.05
CA VAL A 301 12.60 31.10 -6.26
C VAL A 301 12.77 32.02 -7.46
N GLU A 302 11.74 32.13 -8.30
CA GLU A 302 11.75 33.04 -9.43
C GLU A 302 12.08 34.48 -9.01
N THR A 303 12.88 35.18 -9.81
CA THR A 303 13.18 36.59 -9.63
C THR A 303 12.68 37.37 -10.83
N ARG A 304 11.76 38.30 -10.58
CA ARG A 304 11.11 39.10 -11.63
C ARG A 304 11.90 40.37 -11.90
N THR A 305 12.91 40.30 -12.76
CA THR A 305 13.68 41.48 -13.19
C THR A 305 13.44 41.76 -14.67
N GLY A 306 12.49 42.65 -14.99
CA GLY A 306 12.18 43.04 -16.37
C GLY A 306 11.61 41.89 -17.22
N SER A 307 11.83 41.96 -18.54
CA SER A 307 11.42 40.93 -19.52
C SER A 307 12.56 39.97 -19.91
N SER A 308 13.76 40.14 -19.35
CA SER A 308 14.90 39.27 -19.62
C SER A 308 14.73 37.92 -18.91
N PRO A 309 15.06 36.80 -19.56
CA PRO A 309 15.09 35.50 -18.89
C PRO A 309 15.98 35.50 -17.65
N GLN A 310 15.55 34.84 -16.57
CA GLN A 310 16.37 34.63 -15.36
C GLN A 310 17.47 33.62 -15.67
N ALA A 311 18.73 34.02 -15.48
CA ALA A 311 19.86 33.09 -15.59
C ALA A 311 19.87 32.11 -14.41
N LEU A 312 19.89 30.81 -14.70
CA LEU A 312 19.99 29.76 -13.70
C LEU A 312 21.45 29.30 -13.51
N PRO A 313 21.83 28.85 -12.30
CA PRO A 313 23.15 28.29 -12.05
C PRO A 313 23.34 26.95 -12.78
N ALA A 314 24.53 26.35 -12.61
CA ALA A 314 24.86 25.06 -13.22
C ALA A 314 23.89 23.94 -12.81
N LEU A 315 23.62 23.04 -13.75
CA LEU A 315 22.74 21.88 -13.53
C LEU A 315 23.37 20.85 -12.57
N PRO A 316 22.56 20.12 -11.77
CA PRO A 316 21.10 20.18 -11.72
C PRO A 316 20.57 21.32 -10.84
N VAL A 317 19.45 21.91 -11.25
CA VAL A 317 18.81 23.03 -10.53
C VAL A 317 17.29 22.97 -10.69
N ALA A 318 16.58 23.53 -9.73
CA ALA A 318 15.15 23.79 -9.85
C ALA A 318 14.80 25.23 -9.46
N VAL A 319 13.68 25.71 -10.00
CA VAL A 319 13.11 27.03 -9.70
C VAL A 319 11.61 26.89 -9.43
N ASN A 320 11.18 27.45 -8.30
CA ASN A 320 9.78 27.61 -7.93
C ASN A 320 9.29 28.93 -8.52
N GLY A 321 8.29 28.87 -9.39
CA GLY A 321 7.73 30.04 -10.05
C GLY A 321 6.22 30.18 -9.88
N ARG A 322 5.70 31.31 -10.33
CA ARG A 322 4.29 31.67 -10.26
C ARG A 322 3.93 32.50 -11.48
N LEU A 323 2.92 32.08 -12.24
CA LEU A 323 2.30 32.95 -13.25
C LEU A 323 1.32 33.89 -12.53
N SER A 324 1.75 35.10 -12.18
CA SER A 324 0.97 36.04 -11.36
C SER A 324 -0.10 36.81 -12.14
N LYS A 325 0.04 36.94 -13.46
CA LYS A 325 -0.88 37.65 -14.35
C LYS A 325 -1.37 36.73 -15.46
N ALA A 326 -2.61 36.94 -15.89
CA ALA A 326 -3.15 36.23 -17.04
C ALA A 326 -2.29 36.47 -18.28
N GLY A 327 -1.98 35.39 -19.02
CA GLY A 327 -1.09 35.42 -20.19
C GLY A 327 0.38 35.69 -19.89
N GLU A 328 0.82 35.61 -18.62
CA GLU A 328 2.23 35.69 -18.25
C GLU A 328 3.01 34.48 -18.77
N SER A 329 4.28 34.71 -19.09
CA SER A 329 5.25 33.66 -19.42
C SER A 329 6.55 33.96 -18.70
N ASP A 330 7.09 32.97 -18.01
CA ASP A 330 8.37 33.07 -17.33
C ASP A 330 9.46 32.38 -18.14
N ALA A 331 10.63 33.00 -18.24
CA ALA A 331 11.73 32.52 -19.06
C ALA A 331 13.01 32.35 -18.22
N TYR A 332 13.73 31.25 -18.47
CA TYR A 332 14.92 30.84 -17.73
C TYR A 332 16.06 30.48 -18.68
N THR A 333 17.21 31.12 -18.55
CA THR A 333 18.42 30.75 -19.32
C THR A 333 19.15 29.62 -18.61
N LEU A 334 19.31 28.50 -19.31
CA LEU A 334 20.02 27.31 -18.86
C LEU A 334 21.39 27.24 -19.53
N THR A 335 22.46 27.17 -18.74
CA THR A 335 23.79 26.80 -19.24
C THR A 335 23.85 25.29 -19.46
N VAL A 336 24.09 24.87 -20.71
CA VAL A 336 24.12 23.47 -21.13
C VAL A 336 25.49 23.09 -21.68
N THR A 337 25.85 21.81 -21.55
CA THR A 337 27.10 21.29 -22.08
C THR A 337 26.88 20.74 -23.49
N PRO A 338 27.64 21.17 -24.51
CA PRO A 338 27.56 20.60 -25.85
C PRO A 338 27.65 19.08 -25.86
N GLU A 339 26.93 18.44 -26.80
CA GLU A 339 26.93 16.99 -27.02
C GLU A 339 26.43 16.16 -25.82
N THR A 340 25.71 16.78 -24.88
CA THR A 340 24.98 16.10 -23.79
C THR A 340 23.47 16.09 -24.05
N GLU A 341 22.72 15.34 -23.23
CA GLU A 341 21.25 15.45 -23.20
C GLU A 341 20.83 16.13 -21.89
N VAL A 342 19.95 17.13 -22.00
CA VAL A 342 19.33 17.81 -20.84
C VAL A 342 17.87 17.42 -20.75
N GLU A 343 17.41 17.17 -19.54
CA GLU A 343 16.01 16.91 -19.22
C GLU A 343 15.45 18.10 -18.44
N ILE A 344 14.30 18.60 -18.89
CA ILE A 344 13.60 19.74 -18.31
C ILE A 344 12.15 19.30 -18.05
N GLU A 345 11.65 19.53 -16.84
CA GLU A 345 10.30 19.14 -16.42
C GLU A 345 9.66 20.28 -15.63
N VAL A 346 8.36 20.48 -15.83
CA VAL A 346 7.56 21.41 -15.04
C VAL A 346 6.51 20.61 -14.26
N SER A 347 6.44 20.85 -12.96
CA SER A 347 5.39 20.33 -12.09
C SER A 347 4.40 21.44 -11.76
N ALA A 348 3.12 21.25 -12.09
CA ALA A 348 2.03 22.17 -11.78
C ALA A 348 0.79 21.40 -11.27
N ASP A 349 0.24 20.47 -12.06
CA ASP A 349 -0.92 19.66 -11.67
C ASP A 349 -0.59 18.78 -10.45
N SER A 350 0.59 18.15 -10.46
CA SER A 350 1.08 17.36 -9.31
C SER A 350 1.26 18.18 -8.03
N LEU A 351 1.44 19.50 -8.15
CA LEU A 351 1.48 20.43 -7.01
C LEU A 351 0.09 20.92 -6.59
N GLY A 352 -0.97 20.60 -7.33
CA GLY A 352 -2.33 21.11 -7.12
C GLY A 352 -2.55 22.53 -7.65
N SER A 353 -1.69 23.00 -8.55
CA SER A 353 -1.87 24.26 -9.26
C SER A 353 -3.07 24.19 -10.20
N PRO A 354 -3.82 25.30 -10.42
CA PRO A 354 -4.93 25.34 -11.36
C PRO A 354 -4.47 25.55 -12.82
N ILE A 355 -3.17 25.59 -13.09
CA ILE A 355 -2.63 25.79 -14.44
C ILE A 355 -2.39 24.47 -15.16
N ASP A 356 -2.55 24.52 -16.47
CA ASP A 356 -2.15 23.51 -17.43
C ASP A 356 -0.84 23.99 -18.07
N ALA A 357 0.29 23.47 -17.59
CA ALA A 357 1.60 24.05 -17.85
C ALA A 357 2.12 23.64 -19.23
N GLU A 358 2.64 24.60 -19.98
CA GLU A 358 3.32 24.37 -21.24
C GLU A 358 4.79 24.78 -21.13
N LEU A 359 5.68 23.87 -21.51
CA LEU A 359 7.12 24.04 -21.51
C LEU A 359 7.62 24.21 -22.94
N GLU A 360 8.16 25.38 -23.25
CA GLU A 360 8.83 25.69 -24.52
C GLU A 360 10.33 25.83 -24.32
N LEU A 361 11.13 25.23 -25.19
CA LEU A 361 12.57 25.44 -25.26
C LEU A 361 12.91 26.31 -26.47
N ARG A 362 13.71 27.35 -26.28
CA ARG A 362 14.15 28.29 -27.33
C ARG A 362 15.68 28.40 -27.36
N ASP A 363 16.21 28.83 -28.51
CA ASP A 363 17.58 29.32 -28.59
C ASP A 363 17.68 30.77 -28.07
N LEU A 364 18.91 31.31 -28.00
CA LEU A 364 19.14 32.70 -27.56
C LEU A 364 18.59 33.76 -28.53
N LYS A 365 18.25 33.38 -29.77
CA LYS A 365 17.63 34.28 -30.76
C LYS A 365 16.09 34.24 -30.67
N GLY A 366 15.53 33.40 -29.80
CA GLY A 366 14.09 33.22 -29.60
C GLY A 366 13.46 32.18 -30.53
N ALA A 367 14.25 31.46 -31.34
CA ALA A 367 13.73 30.39 -32.19
C ALA A 367 13.33 29.18 -31.32
N ARG A 368 12.11 28.66 -31.54
CA ARG A 368 11.60 27.50 -30.80
C ARG A 368 12.34 26.23 -31.20
N LEU A 369 12.95 25.57 -30.23
CA LEU A 369 13.67 24.31 -30.35
C LEU A 369 12.77 23.11 -30.04
N ALA A 370 11.91 23.22 -29.03
CA ALA A 370 10.98 22.18 -28.62
C ALA A 370 9.79 22.77 -27.85
N LEU A 371 8.70 22.01 -27.75
CA LEU A 371 7.48 22.38 -27.04
C LEU A 371 6.82 21.11 -26.50
N ASN A 372 6.33 21.15 -25.27
CA ASN A 372 5.50 20.10 -24.71
C ASN A 372 4.59 20.65 -23.62
N ASP A 373 3.36 20.16 -23.54
CA ASP A 373 2.33 20.47 -22.55
C ASP A 373 1.98 19.24 -21.69
N ASP A 374 2.16 18.01 -22.19
CA ASP A 374 1.82 16.79 -21.46
C ASP A 374 2.99 15.78 -21.34
N PHE A 375 3.01 14.96 -20.28
CA PHE A 375 3.93 13.82 -20.23
C PHE A 375 3.32 12.57 -19.58
N THR A 376 3.26 11.48 -20.36
CA THR A 376 2.96 10.11 -19.90
C THR A 376 1.80 10.02 -18.90
N ASN A 377 0.55 10.16 -19.38
CA ASN A 377 -0.66 10.10 -18.56
C ASN A 377 -0.75 11.19 -17.45
N ARG A 378 -0.05 12.32 -17.59
CA ARG A 378 -0.05 13.46 -16.65
C ARG A 378 0.01 14.79 -17.40
N PRO A 379 -0.72 15.84 -16.97
CA PRO A 379 -0.64 17.20 -17.54
C PRO A 379 0.63 18.00 -17.22
N ASP A 380 1.64 17.36 -16.63
CA ASP A 380 2.90 18.02 -16.27
C ASP A 380 3.92 17.80 -17.40
N PRO A 381 4.42 18.85 -18.09
CA PRO A 381 5.24 18.68 -19.28
C PRO A 381 6.70 18.31 -18.96
N ARG A 382 7.29 17.52 -19.84
CA ARG A 382 8.72 17.15 -19.80
C ARG A 382 9.34 17.12 -21.19
N LEU A 383 10.54 17.67 -21.33
CA LEU A 383 11.34 17.68 -22.55
C LEU A 383 12.70 17.03 -22.32
N THR A 384 13.19 16.28 -23.31
CA THR A 384 14.59 15.87 -23.41
C THR A 384 15.19 16.52 -24.65
N TYR A 385 16.29 17.26 -24.49
CA TYR A 385 16.96 17.97 -25.57
C TYR A 385 18.40 17.50 -25.71
N LYS A 386 18.77 17.03 -26.90
CA LYS A 386 20.16 16.72 -27.25
C LYS A 386 20.87 17.99 -27.68
N VAL A 387 21.82 18.44 -26.88
CA VAL A 387 22.53 19.70 -27.05
C VAL A 387 23.51 19.60 -28.23
N PRO A 388 23.37 20.44 -29.27
CA PRO A 388 24.32 20.49 -30.39
C PRO A 388 25.73 20.92 -29.94
N LYS A 389 26.72 20.67 -30.80
CA LYS A 389 28.15 20.93 -30.52
C LYS A 389 28.49 22.40 -30.22
N ASP A 390 27.69 23.31 -30.75
CA ASP A 390 27.88 24.77 -30.71
C ASP A 390 26.92 25.49 -29.75
N VAL A 391 26.09 24.76 -29.02
CA VAL A 391 25.10 25.32 -28.10
C VAL A 391 25.57 25.20 -26.66
N THR A 392 25.79 26.34 -26.01
CA THR A 392 26.13 26.41 -24.57
C THR A 392 25.01 26.97 -23.71
N ASN A 393 23.96 27.53 -24.33
CA ASN A 393 22.82 28.09 -23.62
C ASN A 393 21.52 27.83 -24.39
N VAL A 394 20.46 27.58 -23.65
CA VAL A 394 19.07 27.51 -24.15
C VAL A 394 18.15 28.25 -23.19
N VAL A 395 16.96 28.64 -23.65
CA VAL A 395 15.96 29.34 -22.84
C VAL A 395 14.75 28.44 -22.66
N ALA A 396 14.44 28.06 -21.43
CA ALA A 396 13.19 27.38 -21.09
C ALA A 396 12.12 28.42 -20.73
N VAL A 397 10.92 28.29 -21.31
CA VAL A 397 9.80 29.20 -21.11
C VAL A 397 8.62 28.39 -20.58
N VAL A 398 8.03 28.86 -19.48
CA VAL A 398 6.85 28.27 -18.84
C VAL A 398 5.67 29.22 -19.00
N ARG A 399 4.53 28.69 -19.43
CA ARG A 399 3.25 29.41 -19.49
C ARG A 399 2.09 28.47 -19.19
N ASP A 400 0.89 29.02 -19.06
CA ASP A 400 -0.35 28.24 -19.00
C ASP A 400 -1.03 28.23 -20.39
N VAL A 401 -1.51 27.06 -20.83
CA VAL A 401 -2.19 26.88 -22.13
C VAL A 401 -3.47 27.72 -22.23
N ASN A 402 -4.14 27.93 -21.10
CA ASN A 402 -5.40 28.68 -21.01
C ASN A 402 -5.20 30.15 -20.60
N ALA A 403 -3.95 30.64 -20.58
CA ALA A 403 -3.55 31.97 -20.14
C ALA A 403 -4.00 32.33 -18.69
N ASN A 404 -4.19 31.34 -17.83
CA ASN A 404 -4.44 31.54 -16.41
C ASN A 404 -3.26 32.26 -15.73
N GLY A 405 -3.56 33.04 -14.70
CA GLY A 405 -2.57 33.64 -13.83
C GLY A 405 -3.20 34.13 -12.54
N GLY A 406 -2.40 34.15 -11.48
CA GLY A 406 -2.81 34.64 -10.17
C GLY A 406 -2.02 33.98 -9.03
N PRO A 407 -2.38 34.30 -7.77
CA PRO A 407 -1.63 33.85 -6.59
C PRO A 407 -1.47 32.33 -6.46
N ARG A 408 -2.39 31.55 -7.05
CA ARG A 408 -2.42 30.08 -6.99
C ARG A 408 -1.74 29.39 -8.16
N CYS A 409 -1.37 30.13 -9.21
CA CYS A 409 -0.80 29.60 -10.44
C CYS A 409 0.69 29.31 -10.26
N LEU A 410 1.01 28.38 -9.35
CA LEU A 410 2.36 28.00 -8.97
C LEU A 410 2.88 26.90 -9.89
N TYR A 411 4.19 26.85 -10.09
CA TYR A 411 4.86 25.73 -10.75
C TYR A 411 6.27 25.54 -10.19
N ARG A 412 6.87 24.40 -10.53
CA ARG A 412 8.30 24.16 -10.35
C ARG A 412 8.92 23.68 -11.65
N LEU A 413 9.89 24.42 -12.17
CA LEU A 413 10.72 23.96 -13.29
C LEU A 413 11.99 23.32 -12.73
N GLN A 414 12.32 22.12 -13.20
CA GLN A 414 13.60 21.46 -12.92
C GLN A 414 14.37 21.22 -14.21
N ALA A 415 15.69 21.40 -14.17
CA ALA A 415 16.58 21.08 -15.25
C ALA A 415 17.77 20.26 -14.73
N LYS A 416 18.08 19.15 -15.40
CA LYS A 416 19.20 18.28 -15.06
C LYS A 416 19.82 17.68 -16.31
N LEU A 417 21.11 17.35 -16.27
CA LEU A 417 21.69 16.47 -17.28
C LEU A 417 20.97 15.12 -17.22
N LYS A 418 20.61 14.59 -18.39
CA LYS A 418 20.09 13.23 -18.52
C LYS A 418 21.24 12.26 -18.32
N SER A 419 21.53 12.01 -17.05
CA SER A 419 22.52 11.02 -16.63
C SER A 419 21.93 9.62 -16.82
N THR A 420 22.69 8.71 -17.42
CA THR A 420 22.42 7.27 -17.34
C THR A 420 22.66 6.70 -15.94
N ASN A 421 23.29 7.49 -15.05
CA ASN A 421 23.67 7.14 -13.69
C ASN A 421 22.97 8.08 -12.69
N ALA A 422 21.64 8.22 -12.75
CA ALA A 422 20.89 8.90 -11.70
C ALA A 422 21.19 8.25 -10.33
N PRO A 423 21.24 9.01 -9.21
CA PRO A 423 21.51 8.44 -7.91
C PRO A 423 20.48 7.35 -7.58
N ALA A 424 20.96 6.10 -7.54
CA ALA A 424 20.18 4.93 -7.20
C ALA A 424 19.34 5.14 -5.91
N GLY A 425 18.01 5.07 -6.01
CA GLY A 425 17.05 5.27 -4.93
C GLY A 425 15.96 4.19 -4.87
N PHE A 426 15.02 4.33 -3.94
CA PHE A 426 13.85 3.47 -3.82
C PHE A 426 12.72 4.17 -3.07
N THR A 427 11.49 3.68 -3.23
CA THR A 427 10.34 4.03 -2.40
C THR A 427 9.76 2.76 -1.78
N LEU A 428 9.15 2.89 -0.61
CA LEU A 428 8.55 1.77 0.11
C LEU A 428 7.03 1.88 0.19
N LEU A 429 6.37 0.72 0.16
CA LEU A 429 4.94 0.58 0.31
C LEU A 429 4.61 -0.56 1.29
N ALA A 430 3.88 -0.26 2.36
CA ALA A 430 3.26 -1.24 3.24
C ALA A 430 1.84 -1.53 2.74
N LEU A 431 1.47 -2.82 2.60
CA LEU A 431 0.12 -3.18 2.12
C LEU A 431 -0.94 -3.15 3.22
N GLU A 432 -0.52 -3.00 4.47
CA GLU A 432 -1.35 -2.94 5.65
C GLU A 432 -1.02 -1.65 6.41
N ASP A 433 -2.04 -0.91 6.84
CA ASP A 433 -1.89 0.34 7.62
C ASP A 433 -2.36 0.21 9.08
N ASN A 434 -2.93 -0.94 9.42
CA ASN A 434 -3.34 -1.29 10.76
C ASN A 434 -3.04 -2.77 11.04
N LEU A 435 -2.56 -3.08 12.24
CA LEU A 435 -2.23 -4.44 12.64
C LEU A 435 -2.73 -4.75 14.05
N THR A 436 -3.52 -5.81 14.15
CA THR A 436 -3.83 -6.45 15.45
C THR A 436 -2.77 -7.52 15.74
N LEU A 437 -2.14 -7.46 16.91
CA LEU A 437 -1.12 -8.41 17.36
C LEU A 437 -1.59 -9.16 18.63
N PRO A 438 -2.21 -10.35 18.48
CA PRO A 438 -2.60 -11.15 19.63
C PRO A 438 -1.41 -11.72 20.39
N ALA A 439 -1.53 -11.83 21.71
CA ALA A 439 -0.50 -12.43 22.55
C ALA A 439 -0.22 -13.90 22.18
N ALA A 440 1.06 -14.28 22.20
CA ALA A 440 1.59 -15.59 21.79
C ALA A 440 1.20 -16.00 20.36
N ARG A 441 1.00 -15.01 19.47
CA ARG A 441 0.74 -15.18 18.04
C ARG A 441 1.66 -14.30 17.21
N THR A 442 1.70 -14.59 15.92
CA THR A 442 2.41 -13.81 14.92
C THR A 442 1.44 -13.12 13.98
N ALA A 443 1.86 -11.99 13.43
CA ALA A 443 1.26 -11.35 12.29
C ALA A 443 2.31 -11.22 11.19
N VAL A 444 1.92 -11.49 9.93
CA VAL A 444 2.80 -11.41 8.76
C VAL A 444 2.17 -10.48 7.75
N PHE A 445 2.94 -9.52 7.26
CA PHE A 445 2.46 -8.50 6.34
C PHE A 445 3.56 -8.12 5.33
N LYS A 446 3.19 -7.49 4.21
CA LYS A 446 4.12 -7.31 3.08
C LYS A 446 4.60 -5.86 2.96
N VAL A 447 5.90 -5.71 2.73
CA VAL A 447 6.54 -4.42 2.41
C VAL A 447 7.17 -4.50 1.04
N GLU A 448 6.68 -3.71 0.08
CA GLU A 448 7.18 -3.61 -1.29
C GLU A 448 8.20 -2.46 -1.41
N ALA A 449 9.27 -2.70 -2.17
CA ALA A 449 10.23 -1.69 -2.59
C ALA A 449 10.16 -1.48 -4.10
N ARG A 450 9.82 -0.26 -4.51
CA ARG A 450 10.04 0.19 -5.89
C ARG A 450 11.42 0.79 -5.98
N ARG A 451 12.35 0.06 -6.60
CA ARG A 451 13.74 0.46 -6.80
C ARG A 451 13.87 1.34 -8.03
N ASP A 452 14.67 2.39 -7.93
CA ASP A 452 15.05 3.30 -9.00
C ASP A 452 16.58 3.31 -9.10
N GLY A 453 17.15 2.27 -9.73
CA GLY A 453 18.59 2.06 -9.83
C GLY A 453 19.29 1.55 -8.55
N TYR A 454 18.61 1.45 -7.41
CA TYR A 454 19.18 0.88 -6.18
C TYR A 454 18.99 -0.63 -6.06
N ASP A 455 20.08 -1.37 -6.23
CA ASP A 455 20.09 -2.84 -6.17
C ASP A 455 20.57 -3.44 -4.84
N GLY A 456 21.02 -2.61 -3.88
CA GLY A 456 21.49 -3.07 -2.56
C GLY A 456 20.36 -3.53 -1.62
N PRO A 457 20.70 -4.13 -0.47
CA PRO A 457 19.71 -4.45 0.57
C PRO A 457 19.08 -3.18 1.16
N ILE A 458 17.85 -3.28 1.66
CA ILE A 458 17.14 -2.21 2.38
C ILE A 458 16.77 -2.76 3.76
N GLU A 459 17.29 -2.14 4.82
CA GLU A 459 16.97 -2.50 6.21
C GLU A 459 15.72 -1.79 6.68
N LEU A 460 14.75 -2.53 7.19
CA LEU A 460 13.47 -2.06 7.66
C LEU A 460 13.50 -1.86 9.18
N ALA A 461 13.04 -0.70 9.63
CA ALA A 461 12.96 -0.38 11.05
C ALA A 461 11.72 0.45 11.36
N PHE A 462 11.05 0.19 12.47
CA PHE A 462 9.99 1.06 12.95
C PHE A 462 10.57 2.25 13.72
N ASP A 463 9.89 3.40 13.69
CA ASP A 463 10.18 4.55 14.55
C ASP A 463 10.15 4.16 16.03
N ALA A 464 9.07 3.48 16.43
CA ALA A 464 8.91 2.95 17.76
C ALA A 464 8.03 1.69 17.73
N LEU A 465 8.28 0.78 18.67
CA LEU A 465 7.41 -0.34 18.95
C LEU A 465 7.18 -0.47 20.46
N PRO A 466 6.02 -0.96 20.90
CA PRO A 466 5.83 -1.32 22.29
C PRO A 466 6.89 -2.34 22.75
N ALA A 467 7.31 -2.25 24.01
CA ALA A 467 8.25 -3.19 24.59
C ALA A 467 7.71 -4.64 24.48
N GLY A 468 8.58 -5.58 24.10
CA GLY A 468 8.23 -7.00 23.95
C GLY A 468 7.84 -7.45 22.54
N VAL A 469 7.68 -6.53 21.58
CA VAL A 469 7.50 -6.89 20.17
C VAL A 469 8.80 -7.46 19.61
N LYS A 470 8.71 -8.64 18.98
CA LYS A 470 9.81 -9.29 18.24
C LYS A 470 9.57 -9.13 16.75
N LEU A 471 10.64 -8.84 16.01
CA LEU A 471 10.62 -8.65 14.55
C LEU A 471 11.48 -9.69 13.84
N SER A 472 11.01 -10.17 12.69
CA SER A 472 11.82 -10.90 11.71
C SER A 472 11.40 -10.55 10.28
N GLY A 473 12.27 -10.77 9.29
CA GLY A 473 12.04 -10.31 7.91
C GLY A 473 12.33 -8.82 7.70
N GLN A 474 13.23 -8.24 8.50
CA GLN A 474 13.55 -6.80 8.50
C GLN A 474 14.43 -6.37 7.33
N THR A 475 14.75 -7.23 6.37
CA THR A 475 15.63 -6.86 5.26
C THR A 475 14.92 -7.19 3.96
N ILE A 476 14.77 -6.20 3.07
CA ILE A 476 14.48 -6.46 1.66
C ILE A 476 15.81 -6.77 0.98
N PRO A 477 16.06 -8.02 0.56
CA PRO A 477 17.36 -8.41 0.01
C PRO A 477 17.74 -7.60 -1.23
N ALA A 478 19.04 -7.59 -1.55
CA ALA A 478 19.55 -6.98 -2.77
C ALA A 478 18.76 -7.45 -4.01
N ARG A 479 18.34 -6.50 -4.85
CA ARG A 479 17.49 -6.70 -6.06
C ARG A 479 16.08 -7.25 -5.80
N ALA A 480 15.76 -7.70 -4.59
CA ALA A 480 14.41 -8.14 -4.25
C ALA A 480 13.46 -6.94 -4.16
N THR A 481 12.20 -7.14 -4.57
CA THR A 481 11.20 -6.07 -4.66
C THR A 481 10.25 -6.02 -3.49
N ALA A 482 10.33 -6.96 -2.55
CA ALA A 482 9.55 -6.94 -1.31
C ALA A 482 10.15 -7.89 -0.26
N THR A 483 9.62 -7.83 0.96
CA THR A 483 9.80 -8.83 2.01
C THR A 483 8.49 -9.06 2.78
N LEU A 484 8.38 -10.19 3.47
CA LEU A 484 7.32 -10.46 4.44
C LEU A 484 7.85 -10.19 5.86
N LEU A 485 7.36 -9.12 6.47
CA LEU A 485 7.72 -8.74 7.84
C LEU A 485 6.83 -9.49 8.82
N THR A 486 7.44 -10.09 9.86
CA THR A 486 6.73 -10.82 10.91
C THR A 486 6.87 -10.10 12.25
N LEU A 487 5.74 -9.85 12.90
CA LEU A 487 5.65 -9.30 14.26
C LEU A 487 5.12 -10.37 15.21
N ALA A 488 5.69 -10.46 16.41
CA ALA A 488 5.23 -11.35 17.46
C ALA A 488 5.26 -10.64 18.83
N SER A 489 4.35 -11.00 19.73
CA SER A 489 4.38 -10.56 21.12
C SER A 489 3.93 -11.69 22.03
N ASP A 490 4.51 -11.80 23.22
CA ASP A 490 4.11 -12.78 24.23
C ASP A 490 2.98 -12.26 25.14
N ALA A 491 2.66 -10.96 25.08
CA ALA A 491 1.65 -10.30 25.90
C ALA A 491 0.81 -9.30 25.08
N PRO A 492 -0.40 -8.94 25.55
CA PRO A 492 -1.15 -7.81 25.00
C PRO A 492 -0.33 -6.51 25.14
N LEU A 493 -0.43 -5.64 24.14
CA LEU A 493 0.36 -4.41 24.03
C LEU A 493 -0.57 -3.19 23.95
N PRO A 494 -0.14 -2.03 24.48
CA PRO A 494 -0.88 -0.79 24.28
C PRO A 494 -0.91 -0.43 22.79
N PRO A 495 -2.00 0.24 22.34
CA PRO A 495 -2.05 0.72 20.96
C PRO A 495 -1.02 1.83 20.71
N LEU A 496 -0.49 1.89 19.49
CA LEU A 496 0.53 2.86 19.08
C LEU A 496 0.34 3.23 17.59
N ILE A 497 0.57 4.50 17.26
CA ILE A 497 0.83 4.94 15.87
C ILE A 497 2.34 5.06 15.72
N THR A 498 2.90 4.45 14.70
CA THR A 498 4.34 4.47 14.36
C THR A 498 4.51 4.62 12.85
N ALA A 499 5.74 4.88 12.39
CA ALA A 499 6.11 4.75 10.99
C ALA A 499 7.10 3.61 10.76
N LEU A 500 7.21 3.17 9.50
CA LEU A 500 8.20 2.18 9.05
C LEU A 500 9.19 2.85 8.09
N HIS A 501 10.48 2.61 8.33
CA HIS A 501 11.61 3.15 7.59
C HIS A 501 12.30 2.07 6.78
N GLY A 502 12.84 2.46 5.63
CA GLY A 502 13.80 1.71 4.85
C GLY A 502 15.13 2.45 4.79
N ARG A 503 16.17 1.84 5.34
CA ARG A 503 17.51 2.39 5.42
C ARG A 503 18.46 1.67 4.47
N ALA A 504 19.22 2.44 3.72
CA ALA A 504 20.17 1.92 2.75
C ALA A 504 21.25 2.97 2.46
N LYS A 505 22.52 2.64 2.77
CA LYS A 505 23.64 3.60 2.74
C LYS A 505 23.27 4.88 3.52
N ASP A 506 23.32 6.04 2.85
CA ASP A 506 22.99 7.35 3.42
C ASP A 506 21.52 7.76 3.21
N ARG A 507 20.64 6.82 2.84
CA ARG A 507 19.21 7.08 2.65
C ARG A 507 18.37 6.44 3.75
N ASP A 508 17.35 7.18 4.17
CA ASP A 508 16.28 6.72 5.04
C ASP A 508 14.94 7.13 4.39
N VAL A 509 14.08 6.18 4.09
CA VAL A 509 12.82 6.41 3.35
C VAL A 509 11.65 5.85 4.13
N LEU A 510 10.62 6.66 4.36
CA LEU A 510 9.37 6.21 4.97
C LEU A 510 8.57 5.32 4.02
N ALA A 511 8.06 4.21 4.54
CA ALA A 511 7.07 3.39 3.87
C ALA A 511 5.71 4.06 3.94
N ARG A 512 5.04 4.11 2.79
CA ARG A 512 3.66 4.60 2.69
C ARG A 512 2.70 3.43 2.73
N ALA A 513 1.55 3.61 3.36
CA ALA A 513 0.40 2.76 3.17
C ALA A 513 -0.42 3.23 1.97
N GLU A 514 -1.05 2.31 1.24
CA GLU A 514 -1.95 2.68 0.16
C GLU A 514 -3.15 3.48 0.68
N SER A 515 -3.29 4.74 0.26
CA SER A 515 -4.53 5.50 0.36
C SER A 515 -4.92 6.07 -1.01
N PRO A 516 -6.13 5.81 -1.52
CA PRO A 516 -6.54 6.32 -2.83
C PRO A 516 -6.60 7.85 -2.90
N GLN A 517 -6.96 8.52 -1.78
CA GLN A 517 -7.18 9.96 -1.76
C GLN A 517 -6.19 10.70 -0.84
N LEU A 518 -5.95 10.25 0.40
CA LEU A 518 -5.16 11.02 1.39
C LEU A 518 -3.72 11.31 0.92
N GLY A 519 -3.05 10.34 0.32
CA GLY A 519 -1.66 10.48 -0.13
C GLY A 519 -1.38 11.59 -1.10
N LYS A 520 -2.39 11.98 -1.86
CA LYS A 520 -2.27 13.03 -2.86
C LYS A 520 -2.33 14.44 -2.26
N PHE A 521 -2.78 14.58 -1.00
CA PHE A 521 -3.00 15.90 -0.38
C PHE A 521 -2.26 16.09 0.92
N GLN A 522 -2.06 15.03 1.70
CA GLN A 522 -1.31 15.09 2.94
C GLN A 522 -0.41 13.85 3.02
N PRO A 523 0.67 13.80 2.22
CA PRO A 523 1.47 12.59 2.03
C PRO A 523 2.05 12.02 3.32
N TRP A 524 2.25 12.85 4.35
CA TRP A 524 2.74 12.41 5.65
C TRP A 524 1.75 11.48 6.38
N LEU A 525 0.44 11.60 6.13
CA LEU A 525 -0.58 10.72 6.71
C LEU A 525 -0.54 9.30 6.14
N GLU A 526 0.11 9.08 4.99
CA GLU A 526 0.30 7.71 4.48
C GLU A 526 1.40 6.95 5.22
N ASN A 527 2.25 7.63 5.97
CA ASN A 527 3.37 6.98 6.66
C ASN A 527 2.95 6.37 8.01
N ASP A 528 1.73 6.66 8.47
CA ASP A 528 1.23 6.18 9.76
C ASP A 528 0.76 4.72 9.65
N LEU A 529 1.34 3.88 10.51
CA LEU A 529 0.93 2.51 10.75
C LEU A 529 0.42 2.40 12.20
N ALA A 530 -0.78 1.85 12.37
CA ALA A 530 -1.35 1.67 13.70
C ALA A 530 -1.25 0.21 14.17
N LEU A 531 -0.77 0.00 15.39
CA LEU A 531 -0.67 -1.31 16.02
C LEU A 531 -1.53 -1.34 17.27
N ALA A 532 -2.21 -2.45 17.53
CA ALA A 532 -2.88 -2.72 18.80
C ALA A 532 -2.68 -4.18 19.22
N GLY A 533 -2.42 -4.40 20.51
CA GLY A 533 -2.40 -5.74 21.07
C GLY A 533 -3.80 -6.31 21.27
N ALA A 534 -3.90 -7.64 21.27
CA ALA A 534 -5.08 -8.38 21.67
C ALA A 534 -4.70 -9.49 22.66
N PRO A 535 -5.63 -10.01 23.49
CA PRO A 535 -5.37 -11.18 24.31
C PRO A 535 -5.00 -12.39 23.43
N LYS A 536 -4.45 -13.42 24.08
CA LYS A 536 -4.29 -14.70 23.42
C LYS A 536 -5.68 -15.15 22.93
N PRO A 537 -5.82 -15.53 21.64
CA PRO A 537 -7.10 -15.99 21.13
C PRO A 537 -7.62 -17.19 21.95
N GLU A 538 -8.91 -17.19 22.28
CA GLU A 538 -9.55 -18.31 22.98
C GLU A 538 -9.48 -19.60 22.15
N VAL A 539 -9.55 -19.44 20.83
CA VAL A 539 -9.41 -20.53 19.86
C VAL A 539 -7.92 -20.76 19.60
N ASP A 540 -7.39 -21.88 20.09
CA ASP A 540 -5.99 -22.30 19.87
C ASP A 540 -5.75 -22.84 18.45
N PHE A 541 -6.20 -22.08 17.44
CA PHE A 541 -6.01 -22.38 16.03
C PHE A 541 -4.58 -22.06 15.60
N THR A 542 -3.93 -23.00 14.91
CA THR A 542 -2.57 -22.84 14.37
C THR A 542 -2.49 -23.41 12.97
N ILE A 543 -1.48 -22.98 12.20
CA ILE A 543 -1.14 -23.57 10.93
C ILE A 543 0.38 -23.69 10.80
N ALA A 544 0.83 -24.78 10.19
CA ALA A 544 2.23 -25.04 9.90
C ALA A 544 2.41 -25.58 8.47
N TRP A 545 3.64 -25.54 7.99
CA TRP A 545 4.04 -26.28 6.80
C TRP A 545 3.91 -27.79 7.05
N GLY A 546 3.40 -28.53 6.07
CA GLY A 546 3.32 -29.99 6.12
C GLY A 546 4.70 -30.66 6.13
N LYS A 547 4.78 -31.92 6.57
CA LYS A 547 6.03 -32.68 6.70
C LYS A 547 6.83 -32.79 5.39
N ASP A 548 6.13 -32.82 4.26
CA ASP A 548 6.75 -32.90 2.92
C ASP A 548 7.22 -31.53 2.37
N ALA A 549 7.09 -30.46 3.15
CA ALA A 549 7.53 -29.14 2.74
C ALA A 549 9.06 -28.96 2.78
N ALA A 550 9.84 -30.00 3.06
CA ALA A 550 11.24 -29.90 3.51
C ALA A 550 12.14 -29.04 2.59
N THR A 551 11.99 -29.09 1.26
CA THR A 551 12.58 -28.07 0.36
C THR A 551 12.02 -28.24 -1.04
N ASN A 552 11.10 -27.35 -1.44
CA ASN A 552 10.66 -27.26 -2.83
C ASN A 552 11.17 -25.93 -3.38
N SER A 553 11.85 -25.94 -4.52
CA SER A 553 12.13 -24.73 -5.29
C SER A 553 10.87 -24.29 -6.07
N ILE A 554 10.79 -23.03 -6.48
CA ILE A 554 9.75 -22.52 -7.38
C ILE A 554 10.14 -22.86 -8.83
N PRO A 555 9.48 -23.83 -9.51
CA PRO A 555 9.84 -24.20 -10.87
C PRO A 555 9.22 -23.24 -11.89
N LEU A 556 10.03 -22.48 -12.64
CA LEU A 556 9.53 -21.53 -13.65
C LEU A 556 8.59 -22.21 -14.64
N GLY A 557 7.46 -21.55 -14.92
CA GLY A 557 6.41 -22.04 -15.82
C GLY A 557 5.67 -23.31 -15.37
N GLY A 558 5.99 -23.84 -14.19
CA GLY A 558 5.44 -25.07 -13.64
C GLY A 558 4.37 -24.84 -12.57
N LYS A 559 4.13 -25.88 -11.78
CA LYS A 559 3.28 -25.84 -10.59
C LYS A 559 4.12 -26.17 -9.35
N LEU A 560 3.85 -25.47 -8.25
CA LEU A 560 4.43 -25.74 -6.94
C LEU A 560 3.32 -26.14 -5.97
N THR A 561 3.41 -27.34 -5.42
CA THR A 561 2.49 -27.81 -4.38
C THR A 561 3.06 -27.53 -3.00
N LEU A 562 2.30 -26.80 -2.19
CA LEU A 562 2.68 -26.34 -0.87
C LEU A 562 1.79 -27.02 0.18
N PRO A 563 2.27 -28.09 0.85
CA PRO A 563 1.48 -28.76 1.88
C PRO A 563 1.43 -27.92 3.15
N THR A 564 0.25 -27.82 3.73
CA THR A 564 -0.03 -27.15 5.00
C THR A 564 -0.86 -28.06 5.89
N THR A 565 -0.69 -27.92 7.20
CA THR A 565 -1.50 -28.62 8.19
C THR A 565 -1.90 -27.62 9.26
N CYS A 566 -3.20 -27.52 9.53
CA CYS A 566 -3.70 -26.74 10.65
C CYS A 566 -3.97 -27.61 11.88
N ALA A 567 -3.97 -27.00 13.05
CA ALA A 567 -4.52 -27.61 14.27
C ALA A 567 -5.76 -26.82 14.65
N ARG A 568 -6.91 -27.49 14.65
CA ARG A 568 -8.21 -26.93 15.04
C ARG A 568 -8.59 -27.49 16.42
N PRO A 569 -8.94 -26.64 17.40
CA PRO A 569 -9.41 -27.14 18.69
C PRO A 569 -10.78 -27.81 18.56
N LEU A 570 -11.12 -28.63 19.55
CA LEU A 570 -12.41 -29.33 19.63
C LEU A 570 -13.57 -28.33 19.56
N GLY A 571 -14.56 -28.58 18.70
CA GLY A 571 -15.72 -27.69 18.48
C GLY A 571 -15.47 -26.54 17.49
N HIS A 572 -14.27 -26.43 16.93
CA HIS A 572 -13.87 -25.39 15.98
C HIS A 572 -13.39 -25.98 14.64
N ASP A 573 -14.19 -26.87 14.07
CA ASP A 573 -13.92 -27.62 12.84
C ASP A 573 -14.49 -26.96 11.58
N GLY A 574 -14.79 -25.66 11.63
CA GLY A 574 -15.28 -24.90 10.47
C GLY A 574 -14.27 -24.83 9.33
N PRO A 575 -14.69 -24.32 8.15
CA PRO A 575 -13.82 -24.21 6.99
C PRO A 575 -12.62 -23.28 7.23
N VAL A 576 -11.45 -23.61 6.70
CA VAL A 576 -10.24 -22.76 6.78
C VAL A 576 -9.91 -22.22 5.40
N ARG A 577 -9.95 -20.89 5.25
CA ARG A 577 -9.51 -20.19 4.03
C ARG A 577 -8.02 -19.91 4.11
N LEU A 578 -7.29 -20.31 3.06
CA LEU A 578 -5.86 -20.01 2.92
C LEU A 578 -5.66 -18.86 1.94
N THR A 579 -4.83 -17.89 2.33
CA THR A 579 -4.38 -16.79 1.46
C THR A 579 -2.86 -16.81 1.39
N LEU A 580 -2.32 -16.85 0.17
CA LEU A 580 -0.88 -16.79 -0.07
C LEU A 580 -0.35 -15.39 0.24
N LEU A 581 0.71 -15.32 1.04
CA LEU A 581 1.56 -14.16 1.20
C LEU A 581 2.89 -14.44 0.47
N THR A 582 3.35 -13.48 -0.33
CA THR A 582 4.58 -13.63 -1.13
C THR A 582 5.39 -12.34 -1.18
N SER A 583 6.72 -12.44 -1.17
CA SER A 583 7.63 -11.31 -1.43
C SER A 583 7.79 -10.96 -2.91
N GLN A 584 7.03 -11.57 -3.82
CA GLN A 584 6.97 -11.10 -5.19
C GLN A 584 6.14 -9.82 -5.27
N ALA A 585 6.67 -8.72 -5.80
CA ALA A 585 5.91 -7.49 -5.98
C ALA A 585 4.72 -7.67 -6.93
N ARG A 586 3.66 -6.87 -6.72
CA ARG A 586 2.53 -6.81 -7.64
C ARG A 586 2.99 -6.20 -8.97
N LEU A 587 2.69 -6.88 -10.08
CA LEU A 587 2.93 -6.41 -11.43
C LEU A 587 1.59 -6.12 -12.08
N PHE A 588 1.40 -4.92 -12.63
CA PHE A 588 0.13 -4.49 -13.18
C PHE A 588 0.12 -4.48 -14.71
N LEU A 589 -1.01 -4.84 -15.30
CA LEU A 589 -1.39 -4.65 -16.70
C LEU A 589 -2.79 -4.03 -16.71
N ASN A 590 -2.95 -2.84 -17.32
CA ASN A 590 -4.23 -2.11 -17.38
C ASN A 590 -4.89 -1.92 -15.99
N ASN A 591 -4.12 -1.47 -14.99
CA ASN A 591 -4.55 -1.27 -13.60
C ASN A 591 -5.02 -2.52 -12.83
N ALA A 592 -4.84 -3.72 -13.37
CA ALA A 592 -5.07 -4.99 -12.67
C ALA A 592 -3.75 -5.76 -12.53
N VAL A 593 -3.62 -6.60 -11.49
CA VAL A 593 -2.44 -7.47 -11.35
C VAL A 593 -2.40 -8.44 -12.54
N ASP A 594 -1.26 -8.53 -13.22
CA ASP A 594 -1.05 -9.37 -14.40
C ASP A 594 -0.86 -10.84 -13.99
N PRO A 595 -1.85 -11.72 -14.21
CA PRO A 595 -1.79 -13.12 -13.78
C PRO A 595 -0.75 -13.94 -14.56
N ALA A 596 -0.21 -13.44 -15.68
CA ALA A 596 0.83 -14.12 -16.45
C ALA A 596 2.24 -13.90 -15.87
N ARG A 597 2.41 -12.90 -15.00
CA ARG A 597 3.71 -12.46 -14.48
C ARG A 597 3.86 -12.63 -12.97
N VAL A 598 2.82 -13.10 -12.28
CA VAL A 598 2.82 -13.29 -10.83
C VAL A 598 2.59 -14.74 -10.43
N LEU A 599 3.15 -15.12 -9.28
CA LEU A 599 2.78 -16.31 -8.53
C LEU A 599 1.30 -16.20 -8.17
N ARG A 600 0.52 -17.19 -8.55
CA ARG A 600 -0.93 -17.18 -8.30
C ARG A 600 -1.44 -18.55 -7.93
N GLU A 601 -2.47 -18.57 -7.11
CA GLU A 601 -3.19 -19.80 -6.83
C GLU A 601 -3.83 -20.38 -8.10
N GLU A 602 -3.79 -21.71 -8.22
CA GLU A 602 -4.52 -22.40 -9.30
C GLU A 602 -6.03 -22.26 -9.10
N LYS A 603 -6.46 -22.36 -7.84
CA LYS A 603 -7.83 -22.17 -7.37
C LYS A 603 -7.80 -21.82 -5.89
N ALA A 604 -8.83 -21.14 -5.41
CA ALA A 604 -9.00 -20.90 -3.98
C ALA A 604 -8.96 -22.22 -3.20
N VAL A 605 -8.18 -22.25 -2.12
CA VAL A 605 -8.01 -23.43 -1.28
C VAL A 605 -8.77 -23.23 0.03
N LEU A 606 -9.70 -24.14 0.28
CA LEU A 606 -10.49 -24.21 1.51
C LEU A 606 -10.27 -25.59 2.12
N ILE A 607 -9.77 -25.66 3.37
CA ILE A 607 -9.84 -26.90 4.15
C ILE A 607 -11.27 -26.99 4.65
N GLU A 608 -12.03 -27.95 4.15
CA GLU A 608 -13.45 -28.08 4.48
C GLU A 608 -13.69 -28.50 5.94
N GLU A 609 -14.93 -28.31 6.37
CA GLU A 609 -15.39 -28.81 7.67
C GLU A 609 -15.46 -30.34 7.71
N ASP A 610 -15.32 -30.93 8.91
CA ASP A 610 -15.46 -32.37 9.09
C ASP A 610 -16.77 -32.71 9.80
N LYS A 611 -17.76 -33.15 9.02
CA LYS A 611 -19.10 -33.47 9.52
C LYS A 611 -19.11 -34.55 10.61
N LYS A 612 -18.12 -35.46 10.63
CA LYS A 612 -18.03 -36.50 11.66
C LYS A 612 -17.46 -35.93 12.96
N ALA A 613 -16.45 -35.08 12.87
CA ALA A 613 -15.93 -34.35 14.02
C ALA A 613 -17.02 -33.47 14.66
N GLN A 614 -17.81 -32.77 13.84
CA GLN A 614 -18.95 -31.99 14.32
C GLN A 614 -20.00 -32.86 15.00
N ALA A 615 -20.45 -33.94 14.36
CA ALA A 615 -21.48 -34.80 14.93
C ALA A 615 -21.03 -35.42 16.28
N ALA A 616 -19.75 -35.78 16.40
CA ALA A 616 -19.19 -36.28 17.65
C ALA A 616 -19.11 -35.18 18.73
N PHE A 617 -18.79 -33.93 18.35
CA PHE A 617 -18.83 -32.79 19.25
C PHE A 617 -20.25 -32.46 19.72
N ASP A 618 -21.23 -32.45 18.80
CA ASP A 618 -22.63 -32.18 19.11
C ASP A 618 -23.23 -33.19 20.09
N ALA A 619 -22.71 -34.43 20.13
CA ALA A 619 -23.09 -35.46 21.08
C ALA A 619 -22.67 -35.16 22.54
N ILE A 620 -21.76 -34.22 22.79
CA ILE A 620 -21.36 -33.81 24.14
C ILE A 620 -22.49 -33.07 24.85
N ALA A 621 -23.24 -32.22 24.13
CA ALA A 621 -24.33 -31.43 24.70
C ALA A 621 -25.44 -32.30 25.34
N PRO A 622 -26.04 -33.29 24.64
CA PRO A 622 -27.05 -34.15 25.25
C PRO A 622 -26.49 -34.99 26.41
N ALA A 623 -25.24 -35.45 26.34
CA ALA A 623 -24.60 -36.17 27.45
C ALA A 623 -24.40 -35.28 28.69
N THR A 624 -24.04 -34.01 28.48
CA THR A 624 -23.91 -33.01 29.54
C THR A 624 -25.27 -32.72 30.18
N ASN A 625 -26.33 -32.59 29.38
CA ASN A 625 -27.69 -32.38 29.87
C ASN A 625 -28.19 -33.60 30.68
N ALA A 626 -27.86 -34.82 30.23
CA ALA A 626 -28.19 -36.04 30.96
C ALA A 626 -27.51 -36.11 32.33
N LEU A 627 -26.24 -35.71 32.43
CA LEU A 627 -25.52 -35.62 33.70
C LEU A 627 -26.16 -34.59 34.64
N ALA A 628 -26.49 -33.40 34.14
CA ALA A 628 -27.14 -32.36 34.93
C ALA A 628 -28.51 -32.83 35.48
N ALA A 629 -29.30 -33.53 34.65
CA ALA A 629 -30.56 -34.12 35.07
C ALA A 629 -30.36 -35.19 36.16
N ALA A 630 -29.39 -36.10 35.99
CA ALA A 630 -29.08 -37.14 36.97
C ALA A 630 -28.60 -36.55 38.31
N GLN A 631 -27.80 -35.48 38.29
CA GLN A 631 -27.35 -34.78 39.49
C GLN A 631 -28.52 -34.11 40.23
N LYS A 632 -29.48 -33.54 39.49
CA LYS A 632 -30.71 -32.98 40.07
C LYS A 632 -31.56 -34.06 40.72
N GLU A 633 -31.70 -35.23 40.10
CA GLU A 633 -32.40 -36.38 40.69
C GLU A 633 -31.74 -36.86 41.99
N LEU A 634 -30.41 -36.94 42.03
CA LEU A 634 -29.66 -37.31 43.24
C LEU A 634 -29.88 -36.30 44.38
N ALA A 635 -29.95 -35.01 44.07
CA ALA A 635 -30.17 -33.96 45.06
C ALA A 635 -31.56 -34.00 45.73
N ILE A 636 -32.56 -34.61 45.09
CA ILE A 636 -33.94 -34.69 45.61
C ILE A 636 -34.33 -36.08 46.16
N ALA A 637 -33.39 -37.04 46.16
CA ALA A 637 -33.65 -38.41 46.62
C ALA A 637 -33.84 -38.48 48.15
N LYS A 638 -34.97 -39.04 48.59
CA LYS A 638 -35.46 -38.95 49.99
C LYS A 638 -35.03 -40.11 50.90
N ASP A 639 -34.65 -41.26 50.34
CA ASP A 639 -34.26 -42.46 51.08
C ASP A 639 -32.99 -43.13 50.50
N ASP A 640 -32.41 -44.07 51.23
CA ASP A 640 -31.15 -44.72 50.85
C ASP A 640 -31.24 -45.54 49.55
N PRO A 641 -32.33 -46.28 49.26
CA PRO A 641 -32.52 -46.93 47.97
C PRO A 641 -32.60 -45.95 46.78
N ALA A 642 -33.34 -44.84 46.91
CA ALA A 642 -33.45 -43.83 45.86
C ALA A 642 -32.11 -43.11 45.64
N LYS A 643 -31.35 -42.84 46.71
CA LYS A 643 -29.98 -42.28 46.61
C LYS A 643 -29.04 -43.23 45.90
N ALA A 644 -29.08 -44.54 46.19
CA ALA A 644 -28.25 -45.53 45.52
C ALA A 644 -28.57 -45.63 44.01
N ALA A 645 -29.86 -45.59 43.64
CA ALA A 645 -30.29 -45.59 42.23
C ALA A 645 -29.88 -44.31 41.50
N ALA A 646 -30.08 -43.13 42.10
CA ALA A 646 -29.67 -41.86 41.52
C ALA A 646 -28.14 -41.72 41.40
N THR A 647 -27.39 -42.26 42.35
CA THR A 647 -25.91 -42.31 42.28
C THR A 647 -25.44 -43.15 41.08
N LYS A 648 -26.06 -44.31 40.82
CA LYS A 648 -25.76 -45.11 39.61
C LYS A 648 -26.08 -44.36 38.32
N LYS A 649 -27.16 -43.57 38.28
CA LYS A 649 -27.50 -42.73 37.12
C LYS A 649 -26.46 -41.64 36.88
N VAL A 650 -25.97 -40.99 37.94
CA VAL A 650 -24.88 -40.01 37.83
C VAL A 650 -23.61 -40.67 37.27
N GLN A 651 -23.18 -41.80 37.84
CA GLN A 651 -22.01 -42.54 37.35
C GLN A 651 -22.13 -42.96 35.88
N ALA A 652 -23.32 -43.43 35.46
CA ALA A 652 -23.59 -43.79 34.07
C ALA A 652 -23.54 -42.55 33.14
N ALA A 653 -24.09 -41.42 33.57
CA ALA A 653 -24.07 -40.17 32.80
C ALA A 653 -22.66 -39.56 32.72
N GLU A 654 -21.86 -39.65 33.79
CA GLU A 654 -20.43 -39.28 33.79
C GLU A 654 -19.65 -40.12 32.77
N THR A 655 -19.83 -41.45 32.81
CA THR A 655 -19.20 -42.37 31.85
C THR A 655 -19.62 -42.09 30.41
N ALA A 656 -20.89 -41.76 30.17
CA ALA A 656 -21.40 -41.39 28.85
C ALA A 656 -20.81 -40.07 28.35
N LEU A 657 -20.69 -39.06 29.23
CA LEU A 657 -20.06 -37.79 28.91
C LEU A 657 -18.57 -37.96 28.57
N ASP A 658 -17.84 -38.76 29.35
CA ASP A 658 -16.42 -39.05 29.07
C ASP A 658 -16.25 -39.80 27.76
N THR A 659 -17.15 -40.75 27.46
CA THR A 659 -17.18 -41.48 26.18
C THR A 659 -17.43 -40.53 25.02
N ALA A 660 -18.40 -39.61 25.14
CA ALA A 660 -18.70 -38.61 24.12
C ALA A 660 -17.51 -37.66 23.89
N ARG A 661 -16.87 -37.18 24.97
CA ARG A 661 -15.67 -36.34 24.89
C ARG A 661 -14.50 -37.04 24.22
N LYS A 662 -14.25 -38.31 24.56
CA LYS A 662 -13.19 -39.11 23.93
C LYS A 662 -13.48 -39.34 22.45
N ALA A 663 -14.71 -39.71 22.10
CA ALA A 663 -15.11 -39.89 20.70
C ALA A 663 -14.96 -38.59 19.89
N ALA A 664 -15.33 -37.44 20.48
CA ALA A 664 -15.17 -36.15 19.84
C ALA A 664 -13.69 -35.77 19.64
N ALA A 665 -12.84 -35.97 20.66
CA ALA A 665 -11.40 -35.73 20.55
C ALA A 665 -10.74 -36.63 19.48
N GLU A 666 -11.10 -37.92 19.43
CA GLU A 666 -10.62 -38.85 18.40
C GLU A 666 -11.11 -38.44 16.99
N ALA A 667 -12.35 -37.99 16.86
CA ALA A 667 -12.90 -37.52 15.60
C ALA A 667 -12.20 -36.22 15.13
N THR A 668 -11.93 -35.27 16.02
CA THR A 668 -11.16 -34.06 15.72
C THR A 668 -9.73 -34.38 15.29
N GLN A 669 -9.07 -35.37 15.92
CA GLN A 669 -7.73 -35.82 15.49
C GLN A 669 -7.73 -36.48 14.11
N LYS A 670 -8.80 -37.22 13.78
CA LYS A 670 -8.98 -37.87 12.47
C LYS A 670 -9.49 -36.91 11.39
N ALA A 671 -9.90 -35.70 11.76
CA ALA A 671 -10.44 -34.72 10.82
C ALA A 671 -9.40 -34.30 9.77
N THR A 672 -9.87 -34.03 8.56
CA THR A 672 -8.97 -33.56 7.48
C THR A 672 -8.52 -32.14 7.77
N ASN A 673 -7.29 -31.99 8.27
CA ASN A 673 -6.68 -30.71 8.64
C ASN A 673 -5.52 -30.29 7.73
N SER A 674 -5.27 -31.04 6.65
CA SER A 674 -4.19 -30.76 5.72
C SER A 674 -4.73 -30.35 4.36
N ALA A 675 -4.05 -29.39 3.73
CA ALA A 675 -4.30 -29.01 2.35
C ALA A 675 -3.00 -28.93 1.57
N ALA A 676 -3.08 -29.31 0.30
CA ALA A 676 -2.05 -29.10 -0.69
C ALA A 676 -2.42 -27.87 -1.53
N PHE A 677 -1.73 -26.76 -1.30
CA PHE A 677 -1.97 -25.52 -2.03
C PHE A 677 -1.18 -25.53 -3.34
N ALA A 678 -1.89 -25.54 -4.48
CA ALA A 678 -1.27 -25.54 -5.80
C ALA A 678 -1.04 -24.11 -6.29
N LEU A 679 0.23 -23.76 -6.49
CA LEU A 679 0.67 -22.48 -7.00
C LEU A 679 1.07 -22.61 -8.47
N ILE A 680 0.54 -21.75 -9.33
CA ILE A 680 0.98 -21.58 -10.71
C ILE A 680 2.14 -20.60 -10.74
N VAL A 681 3.22 -21.00 -11.39
CA VAL A 681 4.46 -20.22 -11.49
C VAL A 681 4.57 -19.61 -12.89
N PRO A 682 4.83 -18.30 -13.02
CA PRO A 682 5.01 -17.68 -14.32
C PRO A 682 6.31 -18.17 -14.99
N GLY A 683 6.42 -17.96 -16.31
CA GLY A 683 7.59 -18.38 -17.09
C GLY A 683 8.87 -17.60 -16.77
N GLU A 684 8.73 -16.46 -16.10
CA GLU A 684 9.80 -15.54 -15.73
C GLU A 684 9.58 -15.04 -14.29
N LEU A 685 10.62 -15.15 -13.46
CA LEU A 685 10.73 -14.54 -12.14
C LEU A 685 12.17 -14.07 -11.94
N ALA A 686 12.35 -13.09 -11.06
CA ALA A 686 13.67 -12.72 -10.58
C ALA A 686 14.35 -13.94 -9.95
N ASP A 687 15.61 -14.16 -10.33
CA ASP A 687 16.45 -15.27 -9.87
C ASP A 687 17.01 -15.00 -8.47
N LEU A 688 16.08 -14.92 -7.53
CA LEU A 688 16.27 -14.67 -6.11
C LEU A 688 15.32 -15.59 -5.35
N PRO A 689 15.64 -15.98 -4.10
CA PRO A 689 14.66 -16.62 -3.25
C PRO A 689 13.42 -15.73 -3.06
N HIS A 690 12.23 -16.32 -3.17
CA HIS A 690 10.97 -15.65 -2.84
C HIS A 690 10.47 -16.17 -1.50
N GLN A 691 10.11 -15.27 -0.60
CA GLN A 691 9.50 -15.60 0.68
C GLN A 691 8.03 -15.94 0.46
N LEU A 692 7.59 -17.09 0.98
CA LEU A 692 6.19 -17.49 0.99
C LEU A 692 5.72 -17.75 2.42
N ALA A 693 4.46 -17.41 2.69
CA ALA A 693 3.71 -17.78 3.89
C ALA A 693 2.23 -17.93 3.56
N PHE A 694 1.45 -18.53 4.44
CA PHE A 694 -0.01 -18.55 4.35
C PHE A 694 -0.62 -17.83 5.53
N LYS A 695 -1.56 -16.93 5.25
CA LYS A 695 -2.58 -16.51 6.21
C LYS A 695 -3.70 -17.53 6.18
N ALA A 696 -4.02 -18.13 7.31
CA ALA A 696 -5.11 -19.06 7.47
C ALA A 696 -6.21 -18.42 8.32
N GLU A 697 -7.42 -18.36 7.78
CA GLU A 697 -8.60 -17.83 8.46
C GLU A 697 -9.56 -18.98 8.73
N LEU A 698 -9.75 -19.32 10.00
CA LEU A 698 -10.78 -20.25 10.42
C LEU A 698 -12.13 -19.53 10.37
N LEU A 699 -13.10 -20.11 9.67
CA LEU A 699 -14.41 -19.52 9.45
C LEU A 699 -15.48 -20.26 10.25
N LYS A 700 -16.55 -19.54 10.61
CA LYS A 700 -17.83 -20.19 10.92
C LYS A 700 -18.35 -20.91 9.69
N ARG A 701 -19.34 -21.79 9.90
CA ARG A 701 -20.03 -22.53 8.83
C ARG A 701 -20.79 -21.65 7.83
N ASP A 702 -21.02 -20.39 8.19
CA ASP A 702 -21.53 -19.37 7.26
C ASP A 702 -20.53 -18.99 6.15
N ARG A 703 -19.28 -19.47 6.24
CA ARG A 703 -18.15 -19.20 5.32
C ARG A 703 -17.81 -17.71 5.18
N ARG A 704 -18.23 -16.87 6.12
CA ARG A 704 -18.07 -15.42 6.11
C ARG A 704 -17.40 -14.91 7.37
N THR A 705 -17.83 -15.39 8.52
CA THR A 705 -17.34 -14.90 9.82
C THR A 705 -16.02 -15.56 10.17
N VAL A 706 -14.95 -14.78 10.29
CA VAL A 706 -13.64 -15.26 10.75
C VAL A 706 -13.65 -15.39 12.27
N THR A 707 -13.24 -16.54 12.79
CA THR A 707 -13.17 -16.84 14.24
C THR A 707 -11.75 -16.88 14.77
N ALA A 708 -10.77 -17.21 13.93
CA ALA A 708 -9.36 -17.18 14.28
C ALA A 708 -8.50 -16.97 13.03
N VAL A 709 -7.34 -16.35 13.22
CA VAL A 709 -6.32 -16.19 12.18
C VAL A 709 -5.00 -16.75 12.68
N ALA A 710 -4.31 -17.49 11.82
CA ALA A 710 -2.96 -17.99 12.07
C ALA A 710 -2.10 -17.84 10.81
N TYR A 711 -0.78 -17.81 10.97
CA TYR A 711 0.16 -17.71 9.86
C TYR A 711 1.14 -18.88 9.89
N THR A 712 1.51 -19.40 8.72
CA THR A 712 2.69 -20.27 8.65
C THR A 712 3.96 -19.44 8.85
N PRO A 713 5.06 -20.03 9.36
CA PRO A 713 6.34 -19.34 9.37
C PRO A 713 6.76 -18.92 7.96
N VAL A 714 7.30 -17.71 7.80
CA VAL A 714 7.87 -17.25 6.52
C VAL A 714 9.05 -18.16 6.13
N ARG A 715 9.08 -18.61 4.87
CA ARG A 715 10.18 -19.43 4.33
C ARG A 715 10.65 -18.91 2.98
N ASP A 716 11.94 -19.01 2.72
CA ASP A 716 12.54 -18.72 1.42
C ASP A 716 12.44 -19.92 0.48
N PHE A 717 12.00 -19.66 -0.75
CA PHE A 717 11.91 -20.65 -1.82
C PHE A 717 12.80 -20.21 -3.00
N PRO A 718 13.90 -20.93 -3.30
CA PRO A 718 14.75 -20.59 -4.44
C PRO A 718 14.01 -20.83 -5.75
N VAL A 719 14.26 -19.99 -6.76
CA VAL A 719 13.76 -20.21 -8.12
C VAL A 719 14.58 -21.31 -8.78
N LEU A 720 13.89 -22.27 -9.41
CA LEU A 720 14.48 -23.29 -10.26
C LEU A 720 14.14 -22.98 -11.71
N ASN A 721 15.16 -22.74 -12.52
CA ASN A 721 14.99 -22.72 -13.97
C ASN A 721 14.99 -24.17 -14.48
N PRO A 722 13.89 -24.66 -15.08
CA PRO A 722 13.79 -26.02 -15.60
C PRO A 722 14.65 -26.28 -16.85
N LEU A 723 15.20 -25.24 -17.48
CA LEU A 723 16.04 -25.34 -18.66
C LEU A 723 17.44 -24.81 -18.36
N ALA A 724 18.46 -25.61 -18.66
CA ALA A 724 19.86 -25.21 -18.59
C ALA A 724 20.61 -25.65 -19.86
N LEU A 725 21.73 -25.00 -20.14
CA LEU A 725 22.63 -25.34 -21.23
C LEU A 725 23.99 -25.74 -20.66
N LYS A 726 24.55 -26.83 -21.19
CA LYS A 726 25.90 -27.28 -20.90
C LYS A 726 26.70 -27.30 -22.19
N LEU A 727 27.73 -26.45 -22.28
CA LEU A 727 28.58 -26.37 -23.47
C LEU A 727 29.77 -27.32 -23.36
N ALA A 728 30.14 -27.92 -24.50
CA ALA A 728 31.42 -28.60 -24.62
C ALA A 728 32.57 -27.59 -24.65
N ALA A 729 33.77 -28.02 -24.24
CA ALA A 729 34.96 -27.19 -24.34
C ALA A 729 35.25 -26.86 -25.81
N LEU A 730 35.48 -25.58 -26.12
CA LEU A 730 35.77 -25.11 -27.47
C LEU A 730 37.28 -25.05 -27.68
N ALA A 731 37.76 -25.74 -28.72
CA ALA A 731 39.13 -25.59 -29.18
C ALA A 731 39.28 -24.30 -30.01
N PRO A 732 40.47 -23.67 -30.01
CA PRO A 732 40.77 -22.58 -30.92
C PRO A 732 40.60 -23.00 -32.38
N VAL A 733 40.03 -22.12 -33.20
CA VAL A 733 39.85 -22.36 -34.64
C VAL A 733 40.91 -21.61 -35.44
N LYS A 734 41.59 -22.29 -36.36
CA LYS A 734 42.57 -21.66 -37.26
C LYS A 734 41.86 -21.12 -38.50
N LEU A 735 42.17 -19.88 -38.89
CA LEU A 735 41.68 -19.30 -40.15
C LEU A 735 42.45 -19.84 -41.35
N ASP A 736 41.74 -20.22 -42.41
CA ASP A 736 42.31 -20.37 -43.73
C ASP A 736 42.22 -19.05 -44.50
N ALA A 737 43.32 -18.65 -45.15
CA ALA A 737 43.41 -17.36 -45.84
C ALA A 737 42.47 -17.23 -47.04
N LYS A 738 41.97 -18.34 -47.61
CA LYS A 738 41.10 -18.34 -48.81
C LYS A 738 39.64 -18.64 -48.48
N THR A 739 39.41 -19.55 -47.54
CA THR A 739 38.09 -20.13 -47.26
C THR A 739 37.55 -19.74 -45.87
N GLY A 740 38.35 -19.06 -45.04
CA GLY A 740 37.96 -18.66 -43.69
C GLY A 740 38.04 -19.80 -42.69
N ALA A 741 37.12 -19.87 -41.73
CA ALA A 741 37.09 -20.93 -40.73
C ALA A 741 35.65 -21.33 -40.38
N SER A 742 35.47 -22.59 -39.95
CA SER A 742 34.22 -23.06 -39.36
C SER A 742 34.49 -23.65 -37.99
N LEU A 743 33.68 -23.28 -37.00
CA LEU A 743 33.73 -23.84 -35.65
C LEU A 743 32.33 -24.28 -35.24
N ASP A 744 32.20 -25.52 -34.80
CA ASP A 744 30.94 -26.02 -34.26
C ASP A 744 30.89 -25.80 -32.76
N VAL A 745 29.95 -24.96 -32.33
CA VAL A 745 29.61 -24.83 -30.92
C VAL A 745 28.61 -25.92 -30.58
N VAL A 746 29.06 -26.93 -29.85
CA VAL A 746 28.26 -28.10 -29.46
C VAL A 746 27.93 -28.02 -27.98
N GLY A 747 26.71 -28.39 -27.63
CA GLY A 747 26.27 -28.45 -26.24
C GLY A 747 25.06 -29.34 -26.04
N GLN A 748 24.61 -29.41 -24.79
CA GLN A 748 23.45 -30.16 -24.35
C GLN A 748 22.42 -29.25 -23.66
N VAL A 749 21.16 -29.50 -23.94
CA VAL A 749 20.01 -28.98 -23.20
C VAL A 749 19.73 -29.91 -22.04
N GLU A 750 19.77 -29.38 -20.82
CA GLU A 750 19.34 -30.07 -19.61
C GLU A 750 17.92 -29.64 -19.25
N ARG A 751 17.04 -30.63 -19.07
CA ARG A 751 15.65 -30.45 -18.63
C ARG A 751 15.52 -30.96 -17.20
N LEU A 752 15.28 -30.06 -16.25
CA LEU A 752 15.23 -30.35 -14.83
C LEU A 752 13.79 -30.55 -14.32
N ASN A 753 13.63 -31.23 -13.19
CA ASN A 753 12.36 -31.39 -12.48
C ASN A 753 11.20 -31.92 -13.35
N GLY A 754 11.49 -32.89 -14.22
CA GLY A 754 10.50 -33.51 -15.11
C GLY A 754 10.06 -32.64 -16.28
N ALA A 755 10.78 -31.56 -16.59
CA ALA A 755 10.53 -30.72 -17.77
C ALA A 755 10.60 -31.52 -19.07
N LYS A 756 9.68 -31.23 -20.01
CA LYS A 756 9.53 -31.91 -21.30
C LYS A 756 9.27 -30.92 -22.43
N GLY A 757 9.30 -31.40 -23.66
CA GLY A 757 8.92 -30.64 -24.84
C GLY A 757 10.10 -30.04 -25.61
N ASP A 758 9.76 -29.50 -26.77
CA ASP A 758 10.72 -28.88 -27.69
C ASP A 758 11.35 -27.63 -27.07
N VAL A 759 12.66 -27.48 -27.29
CA VAL A 759 13.46 -26.35 -26.84
C VAL A 759 14.13 -25.69 -28.04
N THR A 760 14.02 -24.38 -28.14
CA THR A 760 14.74 -23.56 -29.10
C THR A 760 15.95 -22.95 -28.42
N VAL A 761 17.15 -23.33 -28.85
CA VAL A 761 18.39 -22.68 -28.45
C VAL A 761 18.62 -21.48 -29.37
N THR A 762 18.95 -20.33 -28.81
CA THR A 762 19.18 -19.06 -29.52
C THR A 762 20.60 -18.58 -29.24
N LEU A 763 21.30 -18.16 -30.29
CA LEU A 763 22.64 -17.58 -30.22
C LEU A 763 22.57 -16.06 -30.43
N THR A 764 23.23 -15.30 -29.55
CA THR A 764 23.37 -13.84 -29.66
C THR A 764 24.81 -13.40 -29.39
N GLY A 765 25.14 -12.15 -29.70
CA GLY A 765 26.49 -11.61 -29.48
C GLY A 765 27.52 -12.04 -30.54
N LEU A 766 27.08 -12.41 -31.75
CA LEU A 766 27.98 -12.75 -32.84
C LEU A 766 28.88 -11.55 -33.22
N PRO A 767 30.20 -11.76 -33.39
CA PRO A 767 31.09 -10.71 -33.90
C PRO A 767 30.69 -10.28 -35.31
N ALA A 768 30.96 -9.01 -35.65
CA ALA A 768 30.68 -8.48 -36.98
C ALA A 768 31.36 -9.33 -38.07
N GLY A 769 30.58 -9.74 -39.08
CA GLY A 769 31.04 -10.57 -40.20
C GLY A 769 31.01 -12.09 -39.96
N VAL A 770 30.80 -12.56 -38.72
CA VAL A 770 30.61 -13.99 -38.42
C VAL A 770 29.16 -14.37 -38.69
N THR A 771 28.93 -15.50 -39.38
CA THR A 771 27.58 -15.98 -39.69
C THR A 771 27.29 -17.30 -38.96
N ALA A 772 26.08 -17.42 -38.43
CA ALA A 772 25.56 -18.64 -37.83
C ALA A 772 24.03 -18.66 -37.97
N ARG A 773 23.41 -19.83 -37.73
CA ARG A 773 21.95 -19.88 -37.54
C ARG A 773 21.60 -19.08 -36.28
N ALA A 774 20.51 -18.32 -36.32
CA ALA A 774 20.03 -17.58 -35.16
C ALA A 774 19.49 -18.53 -34.07
N THR A 775 18.87 -19.64 -34.49
CA THR A 775 18.26 -20.62 -33.58
C THR A 775 18.47 -22.06 -34.04
N VAL A 776 18.44 -23.00 -33.09
CA VAL A 776 18.45 -24.45 -33.30
C VAL A 776 17.37 -25.08 -32.42
N ALA A 777 16.49 -25.87 -33.02
CA ALA A 777 15.46 -26.61 -32.29
C ALA A 777 16.00 -27.96 -31.80
N VAL A 778 15.78 -28.27 -30.53
CA VAL A 778 16.08 -29.53 -29.87
C VAL A 778 14.74 -30.17 -29.48
N LYS A 779 14.41 -31.29 -30.12
CA LYS A 779 13.13 -31.98 -29.92
C LYS A 779 13.00 -32.55 -28.50
N ASP A 780 11.78 -32.82 -28.08
CA ASP A 780 11.52 -33.52 -26.82
C ASP A 780 12.33 -34.84 -26.73
N GLY A 781 12.91 -35.11 -25.57
CA GLY A 781 13.82 -36.24 -25.34
C GLY A 781 15.23 -36.10 -25.94
N ALA A 782 15.45 -35.28 -26.97
CA ALA A 782 16.78 -34.98 -27.48
C ALA A 782 17.50 -33.96 -26.58
N THR A 783 18.81 -34.09 -26.43
CA THR A 783 19.62 -33.20 -25.58
C THR A 783 20.64 -32.40 -26.37
N GLU A 784 21.20 -32.94 -27.45
CA GLU A 784 22.30 -32.33 -28.17
C GLU A 784 21.87 -31.22 -29.14
N PHE A 785 22.70 -30.19 -29.26
CA PHE A 785 22.59 -29.16 -30.29
C PHE A 785 23.96 -28.77 -30.83
N LYS A 786 23.96 -28.19 -32.04
CA LYS A 786 25.17 -27.72 -32.72
C LYS A 786 24.91 -26.42 -33.48
N PHE A 787 25.74 -25.41 -33.22
CA PHE A 787 25.79 -24.15 -33.96
C PHE A 787 27.07 -24.07 -34.80
N PRO A 788 27.00 -24.19 -36.12
CA PRO A 788 28.15 -23.92 -36.98
C PRO A 788 28.35 -22.41 -37.10
N LEU A 789 29.47 -21.91 -36.56
CA LEU A 789 29.95 -20.55 -36.75
C LEU A 789 30.87 -20.51 -37.98
N LYS A 790 30.60 -19.61 -38.92
CA LYS A 790 31.43 -19.40 -40.10
C LYS A 790 32.09 -18.03 -40.06
N PHE A 791 33.42 -18.05 -40.08
CA PHE A 791 34.29 -16.88 -40.12
C PHE A 791 34.72 -16.63 -41.57
N PRO A 792 34.58 -15.41 -42.10
CA PRO A 792 34.96 -15.10 -43.47
C PRO A 792 36.48 -15.11 -43.64
N ALA A 793 36.94 -15.27 -44.90
CA ALA A 793 38.34 -15.06 -45.24
C ALA A 793 38.76 -13.62 -44.87
N GLY A 794 39.94 -13.46 -44.26
CA GLY A 794 40.42 -12.16 -43.78
C GLY A 794 39.82 -11.66 -42.46
N PHE A 795 39.01 -12.48 -41.77
CA PHE A 795 38.57 -12.19 -40.41
C PHE A 795 39.78 -11.97 -39.48
N LYS A 796 39.73 -10.98 -38.59
CA LYS A 796 40.86 -10.66 -37.70
C LYS A 796 41.02 -11.77 -36.64
N PRO A 797 42.20 -12.39 -36.49
CA PRO A 797 42.47 -13.31 -35.38
C PRO A 797 42.37 -12.60 -34.03
N GLY A 798 41.97 -13.33 -33.00
CA GLY A 798 41.78 -12.78 -31.65
C GLY A 798 40.89 -13.64 -30.77
N ASP A 799 40.69 -13.18 -29.54
CA ASP A 799 39.77 -13.76 -28.57
C ASP A 799 38.45 -12.98 -28.61
N PHE A 800 37.35 -13.67 -28.92
CA PHE A 800 36.01 -13.07 -29.05
C PHE A 800 35.16 -13.51 -27.86
N THR A 801 34.92 -12.60 -26.93
CA THR A 801 34.08 -12.80 -25.75
C THR A 801 32.68 -12.20 -25.95
N GLY A 802 31.72 -12.57 -25.10
CA GLY A 802 30.37 -11.98 -25.10
C GLY A 802 29.36 -12.68 -26.01
N LEU A 803 29.71 -13.84 -26.59
CA LEU A 803 28.74 -14.70 -27.24
C LEU A 803 27.87 -15.38 -26.17
N LYS A 804 26.56 -15.43 -26.40
CA LYS A 804 25.60 -16.00 -25.44
C LYS A 804 24.66 -16.99 -26.09
N LEU A 805 24.44 -18.12 -25.41
CA LEU A 805 23.41 -19.09 -25.77
C LEU A 805 22.32 -19.11 -24.70
N SER A 806 21.06 -19.22 -25.13
CA SER A 806 19.92 -19.43 -24.23
C SER A 806 18.95 -20.43 -24.83
N ALA A 807 18.39 -21.31 -24.00
CA ALA A 807 17.29 -22.19 -24.37
C ALA A 807 15.94 -21.52 -24.05
N SER A 808 14.94 -21.72 -24.90
CA SER A 808 13.57 -21.30 -24.63
C SER A 808 12.58 -22.38 -25.05
N GLY A 809 11.53 -22.59 -24.26
CA GLY A 809 10.53 -23.62 -24.55
C GLY A 809 9.39 -23.60 -23.54
N LYS A 810 8.46 -24.55 -23.65
CA LYS A 810 7.34 -24.70 -22.72
C LYS A 810 7.51 -25.99 -21.88
N PRO A 811 8.43 -26.00 -20.91
CA PRO A 811 8.85 -27.22 -20.18
C PRO A 811 7.70 -27.95 -19.47
N PHE A 812 6.64 -27.23 -19.14
CA PHE A 812 5.44 -27.74 -18.46
C PHE A 812 4.14 -27.36 -19.20
N ALA A 813 4.22 -27.12 -20.51
CA ALA A 813 3.13 -26.74 -21.43
C ALA A 813 2.41 -25.39 -21.18
N ALA A 814 2.42 -24.85 -19.95
CA ALA A 814 1.65 -23.66 -19.60
C ALA A 814 2.30 -22.33 -20.04
N ALA A 815 3.58 -22.14 -19.70
CA ALA A 815 4.30 -20.89 -19.95
C ALA A 815 5.61 -21.14 -20.69
N THR A 816 6.02 -20.16 -21.50
CA THR A 816 7.36 -20.15 -22.09
C THR A 816 8.37 -19.77 -21.03
N VAL A 817 9.42 -20.56 -20.90
CA VAL A 817 10.55 -20.34 -20.00
C VAL A 817 11.80 -20.13 -20.84
N LYS A 818 12.64 -19.17 -20.44
CA LYS A 818 13.98 -18.97 -20.98
C LYS A 818 15.02 -19.43 -19.95
N SER A 819 16.03 -20.20 -20.36
CA SER A 819 17.18 -20.51 -19.52
C SER A 819 17.98 -19.23 -19.23
N ARG A 820 18.88 -19.31 -18.23
CA ARG A 820 19.94 -18.30 -18.11
C ARG A 820 20.80 -18.29 -19.37
N ASP A 821 21.34 -17.13 -19.70
CA ASP A 821 22.33 -17.01 -20.77
C ASP A 821 23.61 -17.73 -20.35
N THR A 822 24.11 -18.60 -21.22
CA THR A 822 25.43 -19.24 -21.08
C THR A 822 26.41 -18.50 -21.97
N GLU A 823 27.31 -17.75 -21.34
CA GLU A 823 28.35 -17.00 -22.04
C GLU A 823 29.52 -17.92 -22.41
N PHE A 824 30.09 -17.70 -23.58
CA PHE A 824 31.28 -18.40 -24.03
C PHE A 824 32.17 -17.49 -24.89
N ALA A 825 33.41 -17.91 -25.08
CA ALA A 825 34.38 -17.21 -25.91
C ALA A 825 34.88 -18.12 -27.03
N VAL A 826 35.26 -17.50 -28.15
CA VAL A 826 35.87 -18.20 -29.28
C VAL A 826 37.24 -17.60 -29.55
N LYS A 827 38.26 -18.46 -29.59
CA LYS A 827 39.62 -18.08 -29.98
C LYS A 827 39.86 -18.40 -31.44
N VAL A 828 40.18 -17.36 -32.22
CA VAL A 828 40.50 -17.48 -33.65
C VAL A 828 41.98 -17.22 -33.86
N LEU A 829 42.69 -18.21 -34.41
CA LEU A 829 44.12 -18.15 -34.68
C LEU A 829 44.41 -17.70 -36.11
N ALA A 830 45.55 -17.05 -36.31
CA ALA A 830 46.02 -16.59 -37.61
C ALA A 830 46.23 -17.75 -38.60
N PRO A 831 46.08 -17.51 -39.92
CA PRO A 831 46.47 -18.47 -40.95
C PRO A 831 47.98 -18.77 -40.89
N GLU A 832 48.34 -19.99 -41.23
CA GLU A 832 49.74 -20.43 -41.32
C GLU A 832 50.46 -19.63 -42.42
N PRO A 833 51.68 -19.12 -42.16
CA PRO A 833 52.43 -18.42 -43.20
C PRO A 833 52.67 -19.37 -44.39
N PRO A 834 52.56 -18.87 -45.64
CA PRO A 834 52.68 -19.73 -46.81
C PRO A 834 54.04 -20.45 -46.79
N PRO A 835 54.09 -21.74 -47.20
CA PRO A 835 55.35 -22.47 -47.26
C PRO A 835 56.32 -21.70 -48.18
N VAL A 836 57.51 -21.40 -47.67
CA VAL A 836 58.58 -20.76 -48.43
C VAL A 836 58.89 -21.67 -49.62
N LYS A 837 58.56 -21.24 -50.84
CA LYS A 837 59.01 -21.92 -52.06
C LYS A 837 60.54 -21.88 -52.07
N GLN A 838 61.18 -23.04 -51.86
CA GLN A 838 62.59 -23.17 -52.20
C GLN A 838 62.72 -22.94 -53.71
N ALA A 839 63.43 -21.87 -54.08
CA ALA A 839 63.80 -21.63 -55.46
C ALA A 839 64.80 -22.71 -55.89
N GLU A 840 64.41 -23.54 -56.87
CA GLU A 840 65.37 -24.35 -57.61
C GLU A 840 66.38 -23.42 -58.29
N ALA A 841 67.64 -23.53 -57.88
CA ALA A 841 68.76 -22.87 -58.54
C ALA A 841 68.96 -23.49 -59.93
N LYS A 842 68.60 -22.76 -60.99
CA LYS A 842 69.11 -23.02 -62.34
C LYS A 842 70.62 -22.76 -62.35
N LYS A 843 71.38 -23.77 -62.73
CA LYS A 843 72.73 -23.61 -63.28
C LYS A 843 72.64 -23.20 -64.75
#